data_AF-A0A419I389-F1
#
_entry.id   AF-A0A419I389-F1
#
_cell.length_a   1.000
_cell.length_b   1.000
_cell.length_c   1.000
_cell.angle_alpha   90.00
_cell.angle_beta   90.00
_cell.angle_gamma   90.00
#
_symmetry.space_group_name_H-M   'P 1'
#
loop_
_entity.id
_entity.type
_entity.pdbx_description
1 polymer ?
#
loop_
_entity_poly.entity_id
_entity_poly.type
_entity_poly.pdbx_seq_one_letter_code
_entity_poly.pdbx_strand_id
1 'polypeptide(L)'
;MSTTNGHATGDGSAALTATRTTEVNKLDRVVIRFAGDSGDGMQLTGDRFTSEAAAFGNDLSTMPNFPAEIRAPQGTIPGVSSFQVHFADYDILTPGDRPDVLVAMNPAALKANLADVPRGGTIILNTDEFTKRNLVKVGYAEDPTADETLSGFQLHRVAMSTLTQGALAGTGLGKKDAERCKNMFALGLLSWMYHRPTEGTERFLREKFAKKPDIAEANILAFRAGWNYGETTESFVTTFEVAPAKLARGTYRQITGNTALAYGLVAAGQQSGLQILLGTYPITPASDILHELSKHKNFGILTFQAEDEIAGVGAALGASYGGALGVTSTSGPGVALKSEAIGLGVMIELPLVVVDVQRGGPSTGLPTKTEQADLLQAMFGRNGESPVPVIAPCSPADCFDAALEATRIALKYRTPVLLLSDGAIANGSEPWLVPDVADLPDLRVEFATEPNAPDSSGEFWPYLRDPETLAREWAVPGTAGLQHRIGGLEKQDGKGSISYDPDNHDKMVRLRQAKVDGVDVPDLVVDDPSGEARVLALGWGSSYGPIGAACRRVRKMGMPIAQAHLRHLNPLPKNLGEVLRGYGKVVLPEMNLGQLALLLRAEYLVDVHSYTKVAGLPFKAEELQNVFADLITDLVPEGVQ
;
A
#
# COMPACT_ATOMS: atom_id res chain seq x y z
N MET A 1 23.59 -83.07 -21.83
CA MET A 1 24.97 -82.95 -21.33
C MET A 1 24.95 -81.82 -20.29
N SER A 2 24.78 -82.11 -19.00
CA SER A 2 25.86 -82.38 -18.01
C SER A 2 26.95 -81.29 -18.12
N THR A 3 27.21 -80.41 -17.15
CA THR A 3 27.51 -80.65 -15.73
C THR A 3 27.41 -79.37 -14.86
N THR A 4 27.32 -79.61 -13.56
CA THR A 4 27.21 -78.77 -12.35
C THR A 4 28.49 -78.09 -11.81
N ASN A 5 28.28 -77.12 -10.89
CA ASN A 5 29.14 -76.57 -9.80
C ASN A 5 30.25 -75.55 -10.15
N GLY A 6 30.52 -74.46 -9.42
CA GLY A 6 29.99 -73.87 -8.17
C GLY A 6 30.97 -72.84 -7.56
N HIS A 7 30.45 -71.90 -6.74
CA HIS A 7 31.11 -70.99 -5.76
C HIS A 7 32.03 -69.85 -6.27
N ALA A 8 32.21 -68.69 -5.61
CA ALA A 8 31.51 -67.83 -4.63
C ALA A 8 32.52 -66.71 -4.26
N THR A 9 32.11 -65.42 -4.27
CA THR A 9 32.60 -64.23 -3.51
C THR A 9 31.97 -63.00 -4.20
N GLY A 10 31.00 -62.27 -3.64
CA GLY A 10 31.10 -61.39 -2.45
C GLY A 10 31.94 -60.15 -2.81
N ASP A 11 31.56 -58.89 -2.64
CA ASP A 11 30.39 -58.17 -2.13
C ASP A 11 30.67 -56.68 -2.45
N GLY A 12 29.67 -55.80 -2.46
CA GLY A 12 29.93 -54.36 -2.33
C GLY A 12 29.24 -53.40 -3.31
N SER A 13 28.43 -52.52 -2.72
CA SER A 13 27.85 -51.28 -3.26
C SER A 13 26.42 -51.36 -3.80
N ALA A 14 25.48 -51.69 -2.92
CA ALA A 14 24.13 -51.13 -3.00
C ALA A 14 24.08 -49.91 -2.06
N ALA A 15 24.19 -48.72 -2.64
CA ALA A 15 23.93 -47.48 -1.92
C ALA A 15 22.44 -47.40 -1.57
N LEU A 16 22.12 -47.43 -0.28
CA LEU A 16 20.80 -47.10 0.26
C LEU A 16 20.59 -45.59 0.10
N THR A 17 19.90 -45.17 -0.95
CA THR A 17 19.25 -43.85 -1.00
C THR A 17 17.79 -44.03 -0.58
N ALA A 18 17.56 -44.05 0.73
CA ALA A 18 16.21 -43.94 1.28
C ALA A 18 15.77 -42.48 1.10
N THR A 19 14.94 -42.21 0.09
CA THR A 19 14.26 -40.91 -0.06
C THR A 19 13.23 -40.81 1.07
N ARG A 20 13.54 -39.99 2.08
CA ARG A 20 12.66 -39.75 3.23
C ARG A 20 11.47 -38.91 2.76
N THR A 21 10.25 -39.39 2.98
CA THR A 21 9.01 -38.69 2.58
C THR A 21 8.50 -37.89 3.77
N THR A 22 8.72 -36.57 3.78
CA THR A 22 8.06 -35.65 4.70
C THR A 22 6.58 -35.57 4.33
N GLU A 23 5.68 -35.53 5.32
CA GLU A 23 4.24 -35.45 5.05
C GLU A 23 3.90 -34.06 4.50
N VAL A 24 3.27 -33.99 3.32
CA VAL A 24 2.92 -32.72 2.66
C VAL A 24 1.46 -32.38 2.98
N ASN A 25 1.24 -31.32 3.75
CA ASN A 25 -0.10 -30.79 4.02
C ASN A 25 -0.45 -29.69 3.01
N LYS A 26 -1.58 -29.84 2.34
CA LYS A 26 -2.10 -28.80 1.45
C LYS A 26 -2.83 -27.74 2.27
N LEU A 27 -2.41 -26.49 2.11
CA LEU A 27 -3.06 -25.32 2.70
C LEU A 27 -3.57 -24.42 1.59
N ASP A 28 -4.73 -23.80 1.81
CA ASP A 28 -5.32 -22.83 0.90
C ASP A 28 -4.68 -21.44 1.05
N ARG A 29 -4.20 -21.11 2.27
CA ARG A 29 -3.47 -19.89 2.58
C ARG A 29 -2.48 -20.06 3.73
N VAL A 30 -1.52 -19.15 3.82
CA VAL A 30 -0.58 -19.05 4.94
C VAL A 30 -0.22 -17.59 5.21
N VAL A 31 -0.17 -17.22 6.49
CA VAL A 31 0.34 -15.93 6.97
C VAL A 31 1.64 -16.14 7.74
N ILE A 32 2.73 -15.57 7.26
CA ILE A 32 4.06 -15.65 7.88
C ILE A 32 4.46 -14.26 8.37
N ARG A 33 4.94 -14.15 9.61
CA ARG A 33 5.55 -12.92 10.14
C ARG A 33 7.01 -13.15 10.49
N PHE A 34 7.89 -12.40 9.83
CA PHE A 34 9.29 -12.28 10.20
C PHE A 34 9.43 -11.13 11.20
N ALA A 35 10.04 -11.36 12.35
CA ALA A 35 10.24 -10.35 13.38
C ALA A 35 11.66 -10.39 13.97
N GLY A 36 12.28 -9.23 14.08
CA GLY A 36 13.65 -9.05 14.56
C GLY A 36 13.93 -7.58 14.84
N ASP A 37 15.20 -7.23 15.07
CA ASP A 37 15.56 -5.83 15.28
C ASP A 37 15.63 -5.06 13.94
N SER A 38 15.45 -3.74 14.00
CA SER A 38 15.82 -2.86 12.89
C SER A 38 17.28 -3.11 12.49
N GLY A 39 17.49 -3.44 11.21
CA GLY A 39 18.81 -3.79 10.68
C GLY A 39 19.09 -5.30 10.57
N ASP A 40 18.27 -6.18 11.15
CA ASP A 40 18.37 -7.64 10.97
C ASP A 40 17.90 -8.10 9.58
N GLY A 41 17.41 -7.19 8.74
CA GLY A 41 17.02 -7.50 7.36
C GLY A 41 15.68 -8.24 7.25
N MET A 42 14.76 -8.06 8.21
CA MET A 42 13.44 -8.70 8.18
C MET A 42 12.62 -8.27 6.95
N GLN A 43 12.69 -6.98 6.61
CA GLN A 43 12.07 -6.42 5.40
C GLN A 43 12.60 -7.10 4.14
N LEU A 44 13.93 -7.20 4.00
CA LEU A 44 14.57 -7.87 2.87
C LEU A 44 14.15 -9.34 2.75
N THR A 45 14.10 -10.03 3.89
CA THR A 45 13.73 -11.45 3.97
C THR A 45 12.29 -11.65 3.52
N GLY A 46 11.38 -10.84 4.06
CA GLY A 46 9.96 -10.85 3.69
C GLY A 46 9.73 -10.49 2.22
N ASP A 47 10.37 -9.42 1.73
CA ASP A 47 10.29 -9.03 0.31
C ASP A 47 10.74 -10.16 -0.61
N ARG A 48 11.82 -10.88 -0.27
CA ARG A 48 12.30 -11.99 -1.08
C ARG A 48 11.36 -13.17 -1.08
N PHE A 49 10.88 -13.57 0.09
CA PHE A 49 9.88 -14.63 0.19
C PHE A 49 8.63 -14.28 -0.64
N THR A 50 8.22 -13.01 -0.61
CA THR A 50 7.09 -12.51 -1.40
C THR A 50 7.35 -12.61 -2.90
N SER A 51 8.54 -12.23 -3.38
CA SER A 51 8.89 -12.37 -4.80
C SER A 51 8.91 -13.83 -5.26
N GLU A 52 9.34 -14.77 -4.43
CA GLU A 52 9.29 -16.21 -4.76
C GLU A 52 7.86 -16.76 -4.78
N ALA A 53 7.02 -16.34 -3.82
CA ALA A 53 5.60 -16.70 -3.81
C ALA A 53 4.88 -16.18 -5.07
N ALA A 54 5.18 -14.94 -5.49
CA ALA A 54 4.67 -14.37 -6.74
C ALA A 54 5.15 -15.17 -7.97
N ALA A 55 6.44 -15.51 -8.03
CA ALA A 55 7.02 -16.27 -9.14
C ALA A 55 6.44 -17.69 -9.26
N PHE A 56 6.03 -18.28 -8.13
CA PHE A 56 5.31 -19.55 -8.09
C PHE A 56 3.84 -19.43 -8.53
N GLY A 57 3.32 -18.20 -8.68
CA GLY A 57 1.96 -17.90 -9.12
C GLY A 57 0.95 -17.83 -7.98
N ASN A 58 1.38 -17.66 -6.72
CA ASN A 58 0.46 -17.36 -5.63
C ASN A 58 -0.01 -15.91 -5.70
N ASP A 59 -1.26 -15.69 -5.28
CA ASP A 59 -1.68 -14.35 -4.91
C ASP A 59 -1.12 -14.00 -3.53
N LEU A 60 -0.84 -12.71 -3.29
CA LEU A 60 -0.09 -12.26 -2.12
C LEU A 60 -0.52 -10.87 -1.64
N SER A 61 -0.34 -10.63 -0.34
CA SER A 61 -0.47 -9.32 0.28
C SER A 61 0.53 -9.17 1.42
N THR A 62 1.18 -8.01 1.54
CA THR A 62 2.23 -7.78 2.55
C THR A 62 1.94 -6.61 3.47
N MET A 63 2.48 -6.68 4.69
CA MET A 63 2.46 -5.60 5.66
C MET A 63 3.84 -5.41 6.29
N PRO A 64 4.64 -4.47 5.76
CA PRO A 64 5.83 -3.96 6.43
C PRO A 64 5.44 -3.23 7.72
N ASN A 65 6.17 -3.48 8.80
CA ASN A 65 6.01 -2.75 10.07
C ASN A 65 7.38 -2.29 10.59
N PHE A 66 7.58 -0.98 10.54
CA PHE A 66 8.81 -0.32 10.95
C PHE A 66 8.70 0.23 12.37
N PRO A 67 9.77 0.15 13.17
CA PRO A 67 9.83 0.84 14.44
C PRO A 67 9.75 2.36 14.23
N ALA A 68 9.23 3.07 15.23
CA ALA A 68 9.10 4.53 15.16
C ALA A 68 10.47 5.24 15.14
N GLU A 69 11.49 4.64 15.77
CA GLU A 69 12.85 5.17 15.81
C GLU A 69 13.74 4.51 14.76
N ILE A 70 14.49 5.33 14.00
CA ILE A 70 15.43 4.85 12.97
C ILE A 70 16.51 3.91 13.57
N ARG A 71 16.92 4.17 14.81
CA ARG A 71 17.90 3.36 15.56
C ARG A 71 17.48 3.17 17.02
N ALA A 72 16.31 2.58 17.22
CA ALA A 72 15.97 2.04 18.53
C ALA A 72 17.07 1.07 19.03
N PRO A 73 17.34 0.99 20.34
CA PRO A 73 18.32 0.06 20.87
C PRO A 73 17.96 -1.39 20.49
N GLN A 74 18.90 -2.11 19.87
CA GLN A 74 18.72 -3.53 19.52
C GLN A 74 18.28 -4.38 20.71
N GLY A 75 17.41 -5.36 20.51
CA GLY A 75 16.87 -6.20 21.57
C GLY A 75 15.92 -5.46 22.51
N THR A 76 15.21 -4.44 22.02
CA THR A 76 14.13 -3.77 22.76
C THR A 76 12.84 -3.80 21.96
N ILE A 77 11.69 -3.79 22.64
CA ILE A 77 10.36 -3.82 21.99
C ILE A 77 10.18 -2.66 20.98
N PRO A 78 10.55 -1.39 21.30
CA PRO A 78 10.43 -0.29 20.35
C PRO A 78 11.33 -0.44 19.11
N GLY A 79 12.36 -1.28 19.15
CA GLY A 79 13.26 -1.55 18.02
C GLY A 79 12.87 -2.73 17.15
N VAL A 80 11.77 -3.42 17.48
CA VAL A 80 11.27 -4.53 16.68
C VAL A 80 10.76 -4.02 15.34
N SER A 81 11.29 -4.61 14.28
CA SER A 81 10.77 -4.52 12.93
C SER A 81 10.15 -5.86 12.55
N SER A 82 9.01 -5.82 11.86
CA SER A 82 8.38 -7.03 11.33
C SER A 82 7.92 -6.87 9.89
N PHE A 83 7.81 -7.99 9.20
CA PHE A 83 7.26 -8.09 7.85
C PHE A 83 6.30 -9.26 7.82
N GLN A 84 5.04 -9.00 7.49
CA GLN A 84 4.04 -10.04 7.34
C GLN A 84 3.76 -10.29 5.85
N VAL A 85 3.70 -11.56 5.48
CA VAL A 85 3.33 -12.03 4.14
C VAL A 85 2.14 -12.95 4.28
N HIS A 86 1.08 -12.67 3.54
CA HIS A 86 -0.03 -13.58 3.31
C HIS A 86 0.02 -14.00 1.86
N PHE A 87 -0.05 -15.30 1.60
CA PHE A 87 -0.15 -15.86 0.25
C PHE A 87 -1.16 -17.00 0.23
N ALA A 88 -1.82 -17.17 -0.91
CA ALA A 88 -2.92 -18.12 -1.06
C ALA A 88 -3.00 -18.70 -2.49
N ASP A 89 -3.84 -19.73 -2.63
CA ASP A 89 -4.25 -20.31 -3.92
C ASP A 89 -5.54 -19.68 -4.49
N TYR A 90 -5.99 -18.58 -3.87
CA TYR A 90 -7.13 -17.77 -4.29
C TYR A 90 -6.85 -16.29 -4.04
N ASP A 91 -7.70 -15.42 -4.61
CA ASP A 91 -7.60 -13.97 -4.48
C ASP A 91 -7.74 -13.49 -3.02
N ILE A 92 -6.70 -12.84 -2.48
CA ILE A 92 -6.64 -12.32 -1.12
C ILE A 92 -6.53 -10.79 -1.11
N LEU A 93 -7.30 -10.18 -0.21
CA LEU A 93 -7.43 -8.73 -0.15
C LEU A 93 -6.70 -8.10 1.05
N THR A 94 -6.12 -8.91 1.93
CA THR A 94 -5.46 -8.41 3.15
C THR A 94 -4.16 -9.12 3.42
N PRO A 95 -3.23 -8.50 4.16
CA PRO A 95 -2.01 -9.16 4.64
C PRO A 95 -2.25 -10.26 5.69
N GLY A 96 -3.50 -10.60 6.03
CA GLY A 96 -3.87 -11.57 7.06
C GLY A 96 -4.01 -10.97 8.47
N ASP A 97 -4.95 -11.49 9.26
CA ASP A 97 -5.27 -10.94 10.60
C ASP A 97 -4.22 -11.29 11.66
N ARG A 98 -3.70 -12.51 11.56
CA ARG A 98 -2.81 -13.16 12.53
C ARG A 98 -1.82 -14.05 11.78
N PRO A 99 -0.55 -14.11 12.20
CA PRO A 99 0.42 -15.02 11.60
C PRO A 99 0.16 -16.46 12.02
N ASP A 100 0.10 -17.37 11.04
CA ASP A 100 0.12 -18.82 11.26
C ASP A 100 1.53 -19.27 11.66
N VAL A 101 2.56 -18.58 11.13
CA VAL A 101 3.97 -18.80 11.48
C VAL A 101 4.64 -17.50 11.92
N LEU A 102 5.25 -17.50 13.11
CA LEU A 102 6.10 -16.43 13.61
C LEU A 102 7.57 -16.87 13.60
N VAL A 103 8.40 -16.18 12.82
CA VAL A 103 9.87 -16.29 12.90
C VAL A 103 10.37 -15.17 13.81
N ALA A 104 10.77 -15.51 15.03
CA ALA A 104 11.27 -14.53 16.01
C ALA A 104 12.80 -14.66 16.17
N MET A 105 13.51 -13.63 15.73
CA MET A 105 14.97 -13.58 15.75
C MET A 105 15.55 -13.32 17.14
N ASN A 106 14.77 -12.80 18.08
CA ASN A 106 15.21 -12.47 19.43
C ASN A 106 14.02 -12.40 20.43
N PRO A 107 14.26 -12.28 21.74
CA PRO A 107 13.18 -12.20 22.74
C PRO A 107 12.25 -10.99 22.59
N ALA A 108 12.75 -9.85 22.10
CA ALA A 108 11.94 -8.65 21.89
C ALA A 108 10.91 -8.89 20.78
N ALA A 109 11.35 -9.47 19.67
CA ALA A 109 10.50 -9.87 18.54
C ALA A 109 9.42 -10.87 18.97
N LEU A 110 9.78 -11.85 19.82
CA LEU A 110 8.80 -12.77 20.41
C LEU A 110 7.77 -12.01 21.26
N LYS A 111 8.23 -11.21 22.24
CA LYS A 111 7.34 -10.51 23.17
C LYS A 111 6.37 -9.56 22.46
N ALA A 112 6.85 -8.88 21.43
CA ALA A 112 6.06 -7.91 20.67
C ALA A 112 4.97 -8.54 19.78
N ASN A 113 5.12 -9.82 19.40
CA ASN A 113 4.26 -10.46 18.40
C ASN A 113 3.52 -11.71 18.90
N LEU A 114 3.91 -12.30 20.04
CA LEU A 114 3.35 -13.56 20.54
C LEU A 114 1.83 -13.51 20.70
N ALA A 115 1.28 -12.38 21.16
CA ALA A 115 -0.16 -12.22 21.37
C ALA A 115 -0.99 -12.30 20.06
N ASP A 116 -0.38 -12.05 18.91
CA ASP A 116 -1.06 -12.17 17.62
C ASP A 116 -1.05 -13.60 17.06
N VAL A 117 -0.16 -14.47 17.53
CA VAL A 117 -0.07 -15.86 17.06
C VAL A 117 -1.24 -16.66 17.66
N PRO A 118 -2.06 -17.36 16.86
CA PRO A 118 -3.12 -18.20 17.39
C PRO A 118 -2.53 -19.42 18.12
N ARG A 119 -3.28 -19.98 19.07
CA ARG A 119 -2.91 -21.27 19.68
C ARG A 119 -2.83 -22.34 18.59
N GLY A 120 -1.84 -23.22 18.71
CA GLY A 120 -1.49 -24.21 17.69
C GLY A 120 -0.65 -23.65 16.54
N GLY A 121 -0.49 -22.33 16.43
CA GLY A 121 0.40 -21.71 15.45
C GLY A 121 1.87 -22.07 15.65
N THR A 122 2.66 -21.90 14.60
CA THR A 122 4.07 -22.28 14.57
C THR A 122 4.96 -21.12 14.99
N ILE A 123 5.90 -21.38 15.89
CA ILE A 123 6.91 -20.40 16.33
C ILE A 123 8.29 -20.96 16.04
N ILE A 124 9.06 -20.26 15.21
CA ILE A 124 10.47 -20.56 14.94
C ILE A 124 11.33 -19.54 15.69
N LEU A 125 12.07 -19.99 16.70
CA LEU A 125 12.91 -19.14 17.53
C LEU A 125 14.39 -19.28 17.16
N ASN A 126 15.08 -18.15 17.05
CA ASN A 126 16.54 -18.14 17.12
C ASN A 126 16.99 -18.28 18.58
N THR A 127 17.34 -19.49 19.01
CA THR A 127 17.70 -19.77 20.42
C THR A 127 18.97 -19.07 20.88
N ASP A 128 19.86 -18.70 19.96
CA ASP A 128 21.13 -18.04 20.29
C ASP A 128 20.93 -16.68 20.99
N GLU A 129 19.80 -16.01 20.73
CA GLU A 129 19.51 -14.69 21.29
C GLU A 129 18.80 -14.72 22.65
N PHE A 130 18.35 -15.89 23.12
CA PHE A 130 17.63 -16.06 24.40
C PHE A 130 18.60 -16.16 25.59
N THR A 131 19.52 -15.21 25.67
CA THR A 131 20.46 -15.09 26.80
C THR A 131 19.82 -14.37 27.98
N LYS A 132 20.28 -14.66 29.21
CA LYS A 132 19.82 -13.97 30.43
C LYS A 132 19.87 -12.44 30.30
N ARG A 133 20.89 -11.90 29.64
CA ARG A 133 21.04 -10.45 29.40
C ARG A 133 19.92 -9.90 28.51
N ASN A 134 19.62 -10.58 27.40
CA ASN A 134 18.60 -10.14 26.46
C ASN A 134 17.18 -10.27 27.04
N LEU A 135 16.93 -11.34 27.80
CA LEU A 135 15.65 -11.54 28.51
C LEU A 135 15.37 -10.43 29.51
N VAL A 136 16.35 -10.10 30.37
CA VAL A 136 16.23 -9.00 31.34
C VAL A 136 15.99 -7.67 30.62
N LYS A 137 16.69 -7.42 29.51
CA LYS A 137 16.53 -6.18 28.72
C LYS A 137 15.11 -5.98 28.20
N VAL A 138 14.42 -7.06 27.86
CA VAL A 138 13.05 -7.07 27.34
C VAL A 138 12.00 -7.17 28.47
N GLY A 139 12.46 -7.36 29.71
CA GLY A 139 11.60 -7.50 30.89
C GLY A 139 10.89 -8.85 30.96
N TYR A 140 11.56 -9.93 30.59
CA TYR A 140 11.12 -11.28 30.91
C TYR A 140 11.58 -11.64 32.34
N ALA A 141 10.66 -12.15 33.16
CA ALA A 141 10.97 -12.61 34.51
C ALA A 141 11.69 -13.97 34.48
N GLU A 142 11.19 -14.88 33.65
CA GLU A 142 11.74 -16.19 33.37
C GLU A 142 11.95 -16.38 31.87
N ASP A 143 12.74 -17.37 31.47
CA ASP A 143 12.94 -17.68 30.06
C ASP A 143 11.64 -18.27 29.49
N PRO A 144 10.97 -17.59 28.53
CA PRO A 144 9.70 -18.07 27.96
C PRO A 144 9.88 -19.37 27.17
N THR A 145 11.13 -19.76 26.92
CA THR A 145 11.47 -21.03 26.28
C THR A 145 11.77 -22.12 27.31
N ALA A 146 11.75 -21.86 28.60
CA ALA A 146 11.95 -22.88 29.64
C ALA A 146 10.71 -23.07 30.53
N ASP A 147 9.69 -22.22 30.37
CA ASP A 147 8.43 -22.26 31.10
C ASP A 147 7.26 -22.74 30.22
N GLU A 148 6.04 -22.64 30.74
CA GLU A 148 4.81 -23.02 30.03
C GLU A 148 4.28 -21.94 29.06
N THR A 149 4.95 -20.79 28.93
CA THR A 149 4.50 -19.65 28.10
C THR A 149 4.25 -20.07 26.65
N LEU A 150 5.09 -20.96 26.11
CA LEU A 150 5.02 -21.40 24.72
C LEU A 150 4.35 -22.78 24.53
N SER A 151 3.77 -23.36 25.58
CA SER A 151 3.16 -24.70 25.55
C SER A 151 1.98 -24.83 24.57
N GLY A 152 1.29 -23.72 24.28
CA GLY A 152 0.15 -23.68 23.38
C GLY A 152 0.51 -23.57 21.88
N PHE A 153 1.79 -23.66 21.51
CA PHE A 153 2.27 -23.43 20.14
C PHE A 153 3.15 -24.58 19.64
N GLN A 154 3.27 -24.71 18.32
CA GLN A 154 4.25 -25.60 17.71
C GLN A 154 5.62 -24.92 17.69
N LEU A 155 6.48 -25.27 18.64
CA LEU A 155 7.74 -24.58 18.87
C LEU A 155 8.92 -25.27 18.17
N HIS A 156 9.60 -24.54 17.29
CA HIS A 156 10.85 -24.96 16.65
C HIS A 156 12.00 -24.11 17.16
N ARG A 157 12.97 -24.78 17.79
CA ARG A 157 14.16 -24.16 18.38
C ARG A 157 15.32 -24.31 17.42
N VAL A 158 15.78 -23.20 16.87
CA VAL A 158 16.85 -23.20 15.87
C VAL A 158 17.96 -22.29 16.35
N ALA A 159 19.18 -22.82 16.50
CA ALA A 159 20.36 -22.01 16.78
C ALA A 159 20.85 -21.31 15.50
N MET A 160 20.03 -20.39 14.98
CA MET A 160 20.21 -19.81 13.63
C MET A 160 21.54 -19.06 13.50
N SER A 161 21.95 -18.31 14.52
CA SER A 161 23.23 -17.59 14.52
C SER A 161 24.40 -18.57 14.51
N THR A 162 24.35 -19.61 15.33
CA THR A 162 25.39 -20.64 15.43
C THR A 162 25.51 -21.46 14.13
N LEU A 163 24.37 -21.89 13.57
CA LEU A 163 24.32 -22.65 12.33
C LEU A 163 24.80 -21.82 11.14
N THR A 164 24.39 -20.55 11.06
CA THR A 164 24.85 -19.63 10.01
C THR A 164 26.37 -19.41 10.10
N GLN A 165 26.90 -19.17 11.31
CA GLN A 165 28.34 -19.01 11.49
C GLN A 165 29.13 -20.28 11.13
N GLY A 166 28.60 -21.45 11.48
CA GLY A 166 29.19 -22.74 11.11
C GLY A 166 29.26 -22.94 9.60
N ALA A 167 28.17 -22.65 8.88
CA ALA A 167 28.11 -22.73 7.43
C ALA A 167 29.09 -21.77 6.73
N LEU A 168 29.36 -20.62 7.35
CA LEU A 168 30.23 -19.58 6.78
C LEU A 168 31.68 -19.63 7.25
N ALA A 169 32.05 -20.56 8.13
CA ALA A 169 33.40 -20.62 8.71
C ALA A 169 34.52 -20.71 7.65
N GLY A 170 34.26 -21.37 6.51
CA GLY A 170 35.21 -21.52 5.41
C GLY A 170 35.33 -20.31 4.46
N THR A 171 34.51 -19.26 4.65
CA THR A 171 34.45 -18.11 3.73
C THR A 171 35.45 -17.00 4.06
N GLY A 172 36.09 -17.05 5.24
CA GLY A 172 36.98 -15.99 5.73
C GLY A 172 36.28 -14.72 6.24
N LEU A 173 34.94 -14.71 6.27
CA LEU A 173 34.16 -13.59 6.82
C LEU A 173 34.33 -13.45 8.34
N GLY A 174 34.37 -12.21 8.81
CA GLY A 174 34.34 -11.93 10.25
C GLY A 174 33.01 -12.34 10.88
N LYS A 175 33.03 -12.72 12.17
CA LYS A 175 31.84 -13.16 12.92
C LYS A 175 30.63 -12.23 12.76
N LYS A 176 30.87 -10.91 12.78
CA LYS A 176 29.83 -9.89 12.63
C LYS A 176 29.14 -9.92 11.26
N ASP A 177 29.90 -10.15 10.18
CA ASP A 177 29.32 -10.20 8.84
C ASP A 177 28.63 -11.55 8.58
N ALA A 178 29.17 -12.65 9.13
CA ALA A 178 28.49 -13.95 9.13
C ALA A 178 27.14 -13.89 9.88
N GLU A 179 27.09 -13.23 11.03
CA GLU A 179 25.85 -13.07 11.79
C GLU A 179 24.78 -12.27 11.04
N ARG A 180 25.18 -11.28 10.22
CA ARG A 180 24.24 -10.51 9.38
C ARG A 180 23.60 -11.32 8.26
N CYS A 181 24.07 -12.55 8.01
CA CYS A 181 23.47 -13.47 7.04
C CYS A 181 22.39 -14.38 7.68
N LYS A 182 22.15 -14.30 9.00
CA LYS A 182 21.19 -15.18 9.72
C LYS A 182 19.75 -15.05 9.21
N ASN A 183 19.40 -13.90 8.66
CA ASN A 183 18.12 -13.68 8.03
C ASN A 183 17.94 -14.51 6.75
N MET A 184 19.00 -14.71 5.97
CA MET A 184 18.98 -15.59 4.80
C MET A 184 18.85 -17.06 5.19
N PHE A 185 19.43 -17.48 6.33
CA PHE A 185 19.19 -18.80 6.88
C PHE A 185 17.70 -19.03 7.17
N ALA A 186 17.04 -18.08 7.83
CA ALA A 186 15.59 -18.17 8.06
C ALA A 186 14.79 -18.19 6.76
N LEU A 187 15.19 -17.40 5.75
CA LEU A 187 14.58 -17.43 4.41
C LEU A 187 14.70 -18.82 3.78
N GLY A 188 15.88 -19.45 3.87
CA GLY A 188 16.14 -20.79 3.36
C GLY A 188 15.27 -21.83 4.03
N LEU A 189 15.15 -21.76 5.36
CA LEU A 189 14.30 -22.67 6.14
C LEU A 189 12.81 -22.54 5.82
N LEU A 190 12.32 -21.32 5.57
CA LEU A 190 10.93 -21.14 5.17
C LEU A 190 10.67 -21.45 3.70
N SER A 191 11.64 -21.18 2.84
CA SER A 191 11.58 -21.70 1.47
C SER A 191 11.42 -23.22 1.55
N TRP A 192 12.24 -23.85 2.41
CA TRP A 192 12.09 -25.16 3.04
C TRP A 192 10.66 -25.68 3.09
N MET A 193 10.05 -25.13 4.12
CA MET A 193 8.76 -25.48 4.65
C MET A 193 7.63 -25.33 3.65
N TYR A 194 7.77 -24.45 2.66
CA TYR A 194 6.73 -24.12 1.68
C TYR A 194 7.09 -24.53 0.24
N HIS A 195 8.07 -25.40 0.06
CA HIS A 195 8.53 -25.90 -1.25
C HIS A 195 8.81 -24.79 -2.27
N ARG A 196 9.43 -23.68 -1.83
CA ARG A 196 9.74 -22.56 -2.72
C ARG A 196 11.02 -22.84 -3.54
N PRO A 197 11.03 -22.54 -4.85
CA PRO A 197 12.25 -22.64 -5.66
C PRO A 197 13.40 -21.81 -5.08
N THR A 198 14.63 -22.26 -5.27
CA THR A 198 15.82 -21.63 -4.65
C THR A 198 16.59 -20.74 -5.63
N GLU A 199 16.47 -21.04 -6.92
CA GLU A 199 17.27 -20.47 -8.01
C GLU A 199 16.99 -18.98 -8.21
N GLY A 200 15.73 -18.55 -8.02
CA GLY A 200 15.31 -17.15 -8.08
C GLY A 200 16.02 -16.29 -7.04
N THR A 201 16.01 -16.77 -5.79
CA THR A 201 16.61 -16.08 -4.65
C THR A 201 18.13 -16.02 -4.79
N GLU A 202 18.77 -17.10 -5.23
CA GLU A 202 20.22 -17.09 -5.46
C GLU A 202 20.64 -16.07 -6.53
N ARG A 203 19.94 -16.04 -7.67
CA ARG A 203 20.22 -15.08 -8.74
C ARG A 203 20.07 -13.65 -8.23
N PHE A 204 18.99 -13.37 -7.51
CA PHE A 204 18.78 -12.06 -6.89
C PHE A 204 19.92 -11.67 -5.95
N LEU A 205 20.40 -12.58 -5.10
CA LEU A 205 21.47 -12.29 -4.16
C LEU A 205 22.77 -11.93 -4.88
N ARG A 206 23.09 -12.63 -5.98
CA ARG A 206 24.25 -12.30 -6.85
C ARG A 206 24.11 -10.93 -7.49
N GLU A 207 22.92 -10.58 -7.99
CA GLU A 207 22.65 -9.28 -8.61
C GLU A 207 22.71 -8.14 -7.57
N LYS A 208 22.02 -8.28 -6.44
CA LYS A 208 21.96 -7.27 -5.37
C LYS A 208 23.34 -6.95 -4.81
N PHE A 209 24.15 -7.98 -4.58
CA PHE A 209 25.49 -7.85 -4.02
C PHE A 209 26.58 -7.98 -5.08
N ALA A 210 26.29 -7.68 -6.37
CA ALA A 210 27.25 -7.79 -7.46
C ALA A 210 28.55 -6.99 -7.22
N LYS A 211 28.47 -5.88 -6.48
CA LYS A 211 29.64 -5.07 -6.08
C LYS A 211 30.46 -5.67 -4.93
N LYS A 212 29.95 -6.70 -4.26
CA LYS A 212 30.57 -7.42 -3.14
C LYS A 212 30.34 -8.94 -3.26
N PRO A 213 31.00 -9.62 -4.20
CA PRO A 213 30.75 -11.04 -4.49
C PRO A 213 30.89 -11.96 -3.27
N ASP A 214 31.86 -11.71 -2.38
CA ASP A 214 32.06 -12.51 -1.17
C ASP A 214 30.84 -12.44 -0.22
N ILE A 215 30.19 -11.27 -0.14
CA ILE A 215 28.96 -11.08 0.63
C ILE A 215 27.79 -11.77 -0.08
N ALA A 216 27.74 -11.74 -1.42
CA ALA A 216 26.71 -12.44 -2.19
C ALA A 216 26.75 -13.94 -1.91
N GLU A 217 27.92 -14.56 -2.08
CA GLU A 217 28.11 -16.00 -1.89
C GLU A 217 27.91 -16.42 -0.42
N ALA A 218 28.27 -15.58 0.54
CA ALA A 218 27.97 -15.85 1.94
C ALA A 218 26.45 -15.84 2.24
N ASN A 219 25.69 -14.90 1.68
CA ASN A 219 24.24 -14.89 1.82
C ASN A 219 23.61 -16.13 1.17
N ILE A 220 24.14 -16.58 0.01
CA ILE A 220 23.68 -17.79 -0.69
C ILE A 220 24.00 -19.05 0.13
N LEU A 221 25.20 -19.15 0.69
CA LEU A 221 25.59 -20.27 1.56
C LEU A 221 24.73 -20.31 2.82
N ALA A 222 24.46 -19.17 3.46
CA ALA A 222 23.56 -19.09 4.61
C ALA A 222 22.13 -19.52 4.24
N PHE A 223 21.62 -19.06 3.09
CA PHE A 223 20.32 -19.47 2.55
C PHE A 223 20.24 -20.98 2.31
N ARG A 224 21.21 -21.57 1.60
CA ARG A 224 21.29 -23.02 1.38
C ARG A 224 21.43 -23.80 2.68
N ALA A 225 22.17 -23.28 3.66
CA ALA A 225 22.29 -23.91 4.97
C ALA A 225 20.93 -23.96 5.69
N GLY A 226 20.12 -22.91 5.59
CA GLY A 226 18.75 -22.89 6.11
C GLY A 226 17.84 -23.90 5.41
N TRP A 227 17.92 -23.99 4.08
CA TRP A 227 17.18 -24.97 3.28
C TRP A 227 17.55 -26.41 3.65
N ASN A 228 18.85 -26.71 3.68
CA ASN A 228 19.38 -28.03 4.04
C ASN A 228 19.10 -28.41 5.50
N TYR A 229 19.03 -27.42 6.40
CA TYR A 229 18.63 -27.66 7.79
C TYR A 229 17.19 -28.18 7.84
N GLY A 230 16.30 -27.64 7.03
CA GLY A 230 14.94 -28.16 6.84
C GLY A 230 14.92 -29.64 6.45
N GLU A 231 15.64 -30.00 5.39
CA GLU A 231 15.74 -31.40 4.90
C GLU A 231 16.27 -32.39 5.93
N THR A 232 17.15 -31.93 6.83
CA THR A 232 17.89 -32.82 7.75
C THR A 232 17.34 -32.85 9.16
N THR A 233 16.55 -31.85 9.57
CA THR A 233 16.01 -31.77 10.92
C THR A 233 14.73 -32.59 11.07
N GLU A 234 14.60 -33.30 12.18
CA GLU A 234 13.36 -34.02 12.54
C GLU A 234 12.36 -33.11 13.26
N SER A 235 12.71 -31.83 13.46
CA SER A 235 11.87 -30.88 14.18
C SER A 235 10.61 -30.50 13.41
N PHE A 236 10.60 -30.64 12.09
CA PHE A 236 9.45 -30.34 11.23
C PHE A 236 8.89 -31.66 10.67
N VAL A 237 7.73 -32.07 11.17
CA VAL A 237 7.07 -33.32 10.75
C VAL A 237 6.36 -33.17 9.40
N THR A 238 6.03 -31.93 9.03
CA THR A 238 5.17 -31.61 7.90
C THR A 238 5.73 -30.41 7.11
N THR A 239 5.70 -30.51 5.78
CA THR A 239 5.89 -29.37 4.88
C THR A 239 4.55 -29.00 4.24
N PHE A 240 4.42 -27.76 3.76
CA PHE A 240 3.17 -27.23 3.25
C PHE A 240 3.25 -26.92 1.76
N GLU A 241 2.15 -27.16 1.06
CA GLU A 241 1.98 -26.77 -0.34
C GLU A 241 0.78 -25.83 -0.45
N VAL A 242 1.00 -24.63 -1.01
CA VAL A 242 -0.05 -23.68 -1.38
C VAL A 242 -0.06 -23.57 -2.89
N ALA A 243 -1.13 -24.05 -3.52
CA ALA A 243 -1.25 -24.10 -4.98
C ALA A 243 -1.25 -22.68 -5.60
N PRO A 244 -0.91 -22.52 -6.90
CA PRO A 244 -1.00 -21.23 -7.57
C PRO A 244 -2.44 -20.67 -7.58
N ALA A 245 -2.56 -19.35 -7.50
CA ALA A 245 -3.87 -18.68 -7.52
C ALA A 245 -4.48 -18.62 -8.92
N LYS A 246 -5.82 -18.64 -8.98
CA LYS A 246 -6.56 -18.43 -10.23
C LYS A 246 -6.63 -16.94 -10.57
N LEU A 247 -5.57 -16.43 -11.20
CA LEU A 247 -5.51 -15.05 -11.70
C LEU A 247 -5.94 -14.96 -13.17
N ALA A 248 -6.32 -13.76 -13.62
CA ALA A 248 -6.53 -13.49 -15.05
C ALA A 248 -5.24 -13.77 -15.83
N ARG A 249 -5.35 -14.13 -17.11
CA ARG A 249 -4.15 -14.38 -17.93
C ARG A 249 -3.49 -13.05 -18.28
N GLY A 250 -2.19 -12.91 -18.03
CA GLY A 250 -1.44 -11.71 -18.39
C GLY A 250 -0.02 -11.68 -17.81
N THR A 251 0.65 -10.55 -17.97
CA THR A 251 1.97 -10.31 -17.39
C THR A 251 1.80 -9.66 -16.03
N TYR A 252 2.27 -10.33 -14.97
CA TYR A 252 2.20 -9.81 -13.62
C TYR A 252 3.56 -9.33 -13.13
N ARG A 253 3.52 -8.29 -12.30
CA ARG A 253 4.67 -7.81 -11.54
C ARG A 253 4.23 -7.52 -10.11
N GLN A 254 5.02 -7.93 -9.13
CA GLN A 254 4.85 -7.47 -7.76
C GLN A 254 5.15 -5.97 -7.69
N ILE A 255 4.22 -5.19 -7.11
CA ILE A 255 4.38 -3.75 -6.98
C ILE A 255 3.95 -3.26 -5.60
N THR A 256 4.60 -2.21 -5.10
CA THR A 256 4.15 -1.47 -3.91
C THR A 256 3.32 -0.26 -4.29
N GLY A 257 2.45 0.23 -3.40
CA GLY A 257 1.57 1.37 -3.70
C GLY A 257 2.31 2.62 -4.16
N ASN A 258 3.37 3.02 -3.46
CA ASN A 258 4.17 4.19 -3.86
C ASN A 258 4.84 4.00 -5.24
N THR A 259 5.27 2.78 -5.57
CA THR A 259 5.87 2.47 -6.88
C THR A 259 4.82 2.51 -7.98
N ALA A 260 3.64 1.91 -7.73
CA ALA A 260 2.51 1.94 -8.66
C ALA A 260 2.04 3.36 -8.93
N LEU A 261 1.95 4.20 -7.89
CA LEU A 261 1.63 5.62 -8.02
C LEU A 261 2.66 6.35 -8.90
N ALA A 262 3.95 6.15 -8.64
CA ALA A 262 5.01 6.72 -9.46
C ALA A 262 4.91 6.29 -10.93
N TYR A 263 4.60 5.02 -11.20
CA TYR A 263 4.38 4.52 -12.56
C TYR A 263 3.12 5.10 -13.21
N GLY A 264 2.05 5.30 -12.44
CA GLY A 264 0.85 5.95 -12.92
C GLY A 264 1.11 7.40 -13.33
N LEU A 265 1.93 8.14 -12.58
CA LEU A 265 2.37 9.50 -12.96
C LEU A 265 3.28 9.52 -14.20
N VAL A 266 4.17 8.53 -14.35
CA VAL A 266 4.97 8.36 -15.57
C VAL A 266 4.06 8.10 -16.77
N ALA A 267 3.13 7.16 -16.64
CA ALA A 267 2.15 6.84 -17.67
C ALA A 267 1.30 8.07 -18.00
N ALA A 268 0.87 8.84 -16.99
CA ALA A 268 0.08 10.05 -17.18
C ALA A 268 0.84 11.10 -18.00
N GLY A 269 2.12 11.34 -17.70
CA GLY A 269 2.96 12.26 -18.48
C GLY A 269 3.16 11.83 -19.94
N GLN A 270 3.29 10.51 -20.17
CA GLN A 270 3.37 9.97 -21.52
C GLN A 270 2.03 10.11 -22.28
N GLN A 271 0.90 9.81 -21.63
CA GLN A 271 -0.43 9.93 -22.24
C GLN A 271 -0.87 11.37 -22.47
N SER A 272 -0.46 12.30 -21.61
CA SER A 272 -0.75 13.72 -21.80
C SER A 272 0.24 14.41 -22.75
N GLY A 273 1.40 13.79 -23.01
CA GLY A 273 2.50 14.40 -23.73
C GLY A 273 3.17 15.56 -22.99
N LEU A 274 2.97 15.67 -21.66
CA LEU A 274 3.48 16.77 -20.85
C LEU A 274 4.69 16.32 -20.02
N GLN A 275 5.61 17.25 -19.79
CA GLN A 275 6.62 17.06 -18.75
C GLN A 275 5.92 17.02 -17.39
N ILE A 276 6.33 16.08 -16.53
CA ILE A 276 5.87 16.02 -15.14
C ILE A 276 6.95 16.67 -14.27
N LEU A 277 6.57 17.67 -13.48
CA LEU A 277 7.44 18.22 -12.44
C LEU A 277 6.94 17.79 -11.06
N LEU A 278 7.73 16.98 -10.36
CA LEU A 278 7.50 16.66 -8.95
C LEU A 278 8.23 17.66 -8.07
N GLY A 279 7.51 18.62 -7.48
CA GLY A 279 8.03 19.53 -6.47
C GLY A 279 7.68 19.04 -5.07
N THR A 280 8.66 18.61 -4.27
CA THR A 280 8.36 17.91 -3.01
C THR A 280 9.44 18.13 -1.94
N TYR A 281 9.04 17.95 -0.69
CA TYR A 281 9.94 17.81 0.46
C TYR A 281 9.90 16.36 0.96
N PRO A 282 11.04 15.74 1.35
CA PRO A 282 11.04 14.36 1.83
C PRO A 282 10.26 14.20 3.15
N ILE A 283 9.21 13.37 3.14
CA ILE A 283 8.39 13.04 4.30
C ILE A 283 7.92 11.58 4.24
N THR A 284 8.05 10.83 5.33
CA THR A 284 7.52 9.46 5.42
C THR A 284 5.98 9.48 5.48
N PRO A 285 5.27 8.59 4.77
CA PRO A 285 5.75 7.54 3.86
C PRO A 285 5.82 7.94 2.37
N ALA A 286 5.71 9.22 2.01
CA ALA A 286 5.66 9.68 0.62
C ALA A 286 7.01 9.76 -0.11
N SER A 287 8.14 9.80 0.61
CA SER A 287 9.49 9.96 0.01
C SER A 287 9.84 8.93 -1.06
N ASP A 288 9.27 7.72 -1.02
CA ASP A 288 9.56 6.69 -2.03
C ASP A 288 9.02 7.04 -3.41
N ILE A 289 8.00 7.89 -3.51
CA ILE A 289 7.51 8.43 -4.78
C ILE A 289 8.61 9.27 -5.44
N LEU A 290 9.28 10.15 -4.67
CA LEU A 290 10.43 10.92 -5.14
C LEU A 290 11.58 9.99 -5.56
N HIS A 291 11.91 9.00 -4.73
CA HIS A 291 12.98 8.06 -5.03
C HIS A 291 12.75 7.33 -6.34
N GLU A 292 11.53 6.84 -6.58
CA GLU A 292 11.19 6.12 -7.81
C GLU A 292 11.17 7.05 -9.02
N LEU A 293 10.45 8.19 -8.95
CA LEU A 293 10.37 9.15 -10.05
C LEU A 293 11.73 9.72 -10.47
N SER A 294 12.67 9.88 -9.53
CA SER A 294 14.02 10.38 -9.82
C SER A 294 14.83 9.49 -10.79
N LYS A 295 14.44 8.21 -10.93
CA LYS A 295 15.05 7.23 -11.83
C LYS A 295 14.55 7.35 -13.26
N HIS A 296 13.42 8.02 -13.49
CA HIS A 296 12.65 8.00 -14.73
C HIS A 296 12.74 9.29 -15.56
N LYS A 297 13.89 9.99 -15.48
CA LYS A 297 14.13 11.24 -16.24
C LYS A 297 13.98 11.08 -17.75
N ASN A 298 14.23 9.88 -18.26
CA ASN A 298 14.06 9.50 -19.67
C ASN A 298 12.60 9.54 -20.13
N PHE A 299 11.62 9.60 -19.22
CA PHE A 299 10.19 9.74 -19.52
C PHE A 299 9.66 11.16 -19.34
N GLY A 300 10.54 12.17 -19.32
CA GLY A 300 10.12 13.56 -19.11
C GLY A 300 9.71 13.86 -17.67
N ILE A 301 10.29 13.14 -16.70
CA ILE A 301 10.11 13.40 -15.27
C ILE A 301 11.21 14.34 -14.78
N LEU A 302 10.82 15.45 -14.17
CA LEU A 302 11.71 16.37 -13.46
C LEU A 302 11.38 16.37 -11.97
N THR A 303 12.32 15.96 -11.13
CA THR A 303 12.16 15.98 -9.68
C THR A 303 12.88 17.19 -9.08
N PHE A 304 12.18 17.96 -8.25
CA PHE A 304 12.72 19.07 -7.48
C PHE A 304 12.50 18.80 -5.98
N GLN A 305 13.60 18.46 -5.29
CA GLN A 305 13.60 18.36 -3.84
C GLN A 305 13.77 19.78 -3.27
N ALA A 306 12.70 20.30 -2.72
CA ALA A 306 12.64 21.65 -2.15
C ALA A 306 13.18 21.68 -0.71
N GLU A 307 13.39 22.89 -0.21
CA GLU A 307 13.79 23.20 1.17
C GLU A 307 12.68 22.93 2.19
N ASP A 308 11.42 23.03 1.78
CA ASP A 308 10.22 22.76 2.58
C ASP A 308 9.00 22.42 1.70
N GLU A 309 7.88 22.09 2.33
CA GLU A 309 6.64 21.75 1.63
C GLU A 309 6.02 22.91 0.84
N ILE A 310 6.22 24.16 1.28
CA ILE A 310 5.67 25.37 0.64
C ILE A 310 6.39 25.61 -0.69
N ALA A 311 7.73 25.61 -0.68
CA ALA A 311 8.56 25.71 -1.86
C ALA A 311 8.30 24.54 -2.82
N GLY A 312 8.09 23.33 -2.30
CA GLY A 312 7.76 22.15 -3.11
C GLY A 312 6.46 22.30 -3.91
N VAL A 313 5.36 22.70 -3.26
CA VAL A 313 4.09 22.90 -3.97
C VAL A 313 4.12 24.15 -4.86
N GLY A 314 4.84 25.20 -4.44
CA GLY A 314 5.03 26.40 -5.25
C GLY A 314 5.74 26.10 -6.56
N ALA A 315 6.80 25.28 -6.52
CA ALA A 315 7.50 24.82 -7.72
C ALA A 315 6.59 23.97 -8.63
N ALA A 316 5.79 23.06 -8.04
CA ALA A 316 4.83 22.25 -8.80
C ALA A 316 3.77 23.13 -9.49
N LEU A 317 3.13 24.05 -8.77
CA LEU A 317 2.13 24.95 -9.34
C LEU A 317 2.74 25.91 -10.38
N GLY A 318 3.97 26.38 -10.16
CA GLY A 318 4.73 27.16 -11.12
C GLY A 318 5.03 26.39 -12.41
N ALA A 319 5.30 25.09 -12.32
CA ALA A 319 5.44 24.22 -13.48
C ALA A 319 4.15 24.13 -14.29
N SER A 320 3.01 24.01 -13.60
CA SER A 320 1.68 24.10 -14.22
C SER A 320 1.42 25.44 -14.88
N TYR A 321 1.88 26.55 -14.28
CA TYR A 321 1.80 27.82 -14.98
C TYR A 321 2.64 27.84 -16.28
N GLY A 322 3.79 27.15 -16.28
CA GLY A 322 4.69 27.03 -17.43
C GLY A 322 4.32 25.99 -18.50
N GLY A 323 3.17 25.31 -18.37
CA GLY A 323 2.72 24.32 -19.36
C GLY A 323 3.18 22.87 -19.11
N ALA A 324 3.85 22.60 -17.99
CA ALA A 324 4.09 21.23 -17.50
C ALA A 324 2.92 20.78 -16.61
N LEU A 325 2.84 19.50 -16.23
CA LEU A 325 1.95 19.09 -15.14
C LEU A 325 2.72 19.09 -13.82
N GLY A 326 2.32 19.97 -12.91
CA GLY A 326 2.80 20.02 -11.54
C GLY A 326 2.24 18.90 -10.69
N VAL A 327 3.14 18.21 -9.97
CA VAL A 327 2.81 17.18 -8.98
C VAL A 327 3.56 17.47 -7.69
N THR A 328 2.93 17.24 -6.54
CA THR A 328 3.59 17.28 -5.23
C THR A 328 3.18 16.06 -4.41
N SER A 329 4.11 15.48 -3.65
CA SER A 329 3.85 14.34 -2.77
C SER A 329 4.10 14.72 -1.32
N THR A 330 3.26 14.28 -0.39
CA THR A 330 3.36 14.66 1.01
C THR A 330 2.57 13.73 1.94
N SER A 331 2.41 14.13 3.19
CA SER A 331 1.51 13.52 4.17
C SER A 331 0.80 14.63 4.97
N GLY A 332 -0.16 14.32 5.84
CA GLY A 332 -1.01 15.29 6.58
C GLY A 332 -0.35 16.61 7.02
N PRO A 333 0.81 16.61 7.73
CA PRO A 333 1.47 17.85 8.13
C PRO A 333 1.89 18.74 6.96
N GLY A 334 2.35 18.12 5.88
CA GLY A 334 2.75 18.84 4.69
C GLY A 334 1.55 19.32 3.87
N VAL A 335 0.41 18.61 3.87
CA VAL A 335 -0.84 19.15 3.32
C VAL A 335 -1.21 20.46 4.01
N ALA A 336 -1.06 20.55 5.34
CA ALA A 336 -1.39 21.75 6.10
C ALA A 336 -0.54 22.95 5.67
N LEU A 337 0.76 22.73 5.43
CA LEU A 337 1.67 23.77 4.92
C LEU A 337 1.37 24.15 3.47
N LYS A 338 0.88 23.21 2.66
CA LYS A 338 0.56 23.43 1.24
C LYS A 338 -0.80 24.11 1.02
N SER A 339 -1.67 24.17 2.02
CA SER A 339 -3.05 24.67 1.89
C SER A 339 -3.14 26.04 1.20
N GLU A 340 -2.27 26.99 1.50
CA GLU A 340 -2.28 28.31 0.87
C GLU A 340 -2.01 28.23 -0.64
N ALA A 341 -0.99 27.46 -1.05
CA ALA A 341 -0.64 27.30 -2.46
C ALA A 341 -1.67 26.46 -3.23
N ILE A 342 -2.30 25.47 -2.58
CA ILE A 342 -3.42 24.73 -3.17
C ILE A 342 -4.61 25.68 -3.38
N GLY A 343 -4.91 26.54 -2.39
CA GLY A 343 -5.92 27.60 -2.52
C GLY A 343 -5.60 28.57 -3.67
N LEU A 344 -4.33 28.94 -3.84
CA LEU A 344 -3.88 29.70 -5.01
C LEU A 344 -4.15 28.93 -6.30
N GLY A 345 -3.86 27.62 -6.36
CA GLY A 345 -4.15 26.76 -7.51
C GLY A 345 -5.64 26.70 -7.89
N VAL A 346 -6.53 26.67 -6.90
CA VAL A 346 -7.98 26.78 -7.10
C VAL A 346 -8.34 28.16 -7.68
N MET A 347 -7.77 29.22 -7.11
CA MET A 347 -8.04 30.59 -7.53
C MET A 347 -7.59 30.90 -8.96
N ILE A 348 -6.43 30.37 -9.37
CA ILE A 348 -5.87 30.58 -10.71
C ILE A 348 -6.27 29.50 -11.72
N GLU A 349 -7.05 28.49 -11.28
CA GLU A 349 -7.61 27.42 -12.09
C GLU A 349 -6.56 26.70 -12.96
N LEU A 350 -5.50 26.21 -12.30
CA LEU A 350 -4.43 25.42 -12.94
C LEU A 350 -4.45 23.96 -12.49
N PRO A 351 -4.03 23.02 -13.36
CA PRO A 351 -3.90 21.60 -12.99
C PRO A 351 -2.81 21.43 -11.94
N LEU A 352 -3.07 20.68 -10.88
CA LEU A 352 -2.07 20.30 -9.87
C LEU A 352 -2.49 18.97 -9.25
N VAL A 353 -1.59 17.99 -9.20
CA VAL A 353 -1.84 16.75 -8.46
C VAL A 353 -1.12 16.80 -7.11
N VAL A 354 -1.88 16.68 -6.03
CA VAL A 354 -1.37 16.64 -4.66
C VAL A 354 -1.58 15.25 -4.11
N VAL A 355 -0.50 14.49 -3.97
CA VAL A 355 -0.52 13.14 -3.40
C VAL A 355 -0.32 13.26 -1.90
N ASP A 356 -1.34 12.91 -1.14
CA ASP A 356 -1.28 12.82 0.32
C ASP A 356 -1.24 11.35 0.71
N VAL A 357 -0.09 10.89 1.18
CA VAL A 357 0.07 9.55 1.73
C VAL A 357 -0.15 9.62 3.23
N GLN A 358 -1.39 9.39 3.64
CA GLN A 358 -1.85 9.58 5.01
C GLN A 358 -1.09 8.68 6.00
N ARG A 359 -0.86 9.22 7.20
CA ARG A 359 -0.19 8.54 8.32
C ARG A 359 -0.84 8.98 9.64
N GLY A 360 -0.54 8.28 10.74
CA GLY A 360 -1.12 8.61 12.04
C GLY A 360 -0.85 10.04 12.47
N GLY A 361 -1.90 10.80 12.80
CA GLY A 361 -1.83 12.18 13.30
C GLY A 361 -2.12 12.29 14.80
N PRO A 362 -2.41 13.51 15.33
CA PRO A 362 -2.21 14.83 14.71
C PRO A 362 -0.75 15.31 14.83
N SER A 363 -0.42 16.45 14.19
CA SER A 363 0.94 17.02 14.17
C SER A 363 1.95 16.00 13.62
N THR A 364 3.10 15.80 14.26
CA THR A 364 4.05 14.73 13.86
C THR A 364 3.40 13.34 13.88
N GLY A 365 2.54 13.10 14.88
CA GLY A 365 1.80 11.85 15.07
C GLY A 365 2.67 10.61 15.10
N LEU A 366 2.31 9.62 14.27
CA LEU A 366 2.94 8.31 14.15
C LEU A 366 3.43 8.11 12.70
N PRO A 367 4.62 8.62 12.32
CA PRO A 367 5.05 8.68 10.92
C PRO A 367 5.10 7.35 10.16
N THR A 368 5.24 6.24 10.88
CA THR A 368 5.36 4.89 10.31
C THR A 368 4.07 4.08 10.42
N LYS A 369 2.97 4.68 10.88
CA LYS A 369 1.69 4.00 11.11
C LYS A 369 0.62 4.54 10.16
N THR A 370 -0.24 3.63 9.70
CA THR A 370 -1.34 3.96 8.79
C THR A 370 -2.51 4.58 9.54
N GLU A 371 -3.16 5.56 8.93
CA GLU A 371 -4.38 6.19 9.39
C GLU A 371 -5.07 6.87 8.20
N GLN A 372 -6.37 7.11 8.29
CA GLN A 372 -7.16 7.76 7.22
C GLN A 372 -7.84 9.01 7.76
N ALA A 373 -7.07 9.89 8.40
CA ALA A 373 -7.60 11.01 9.19
C ALA A 373 -7.44 12.38 8.51
N ASP A 374 -7.04 12.44 7.23
CA ASP A 374 -6.80 13.71 6.54
C ASP A 374 -7.95 14.13 5.61
N LEU A 375 -9.05 13.35 5.52
CA LEU A 375 -10.17 13.64 4.62
C LEU A 375 -10.82 15.02 4.88
N LEU A 376 -11.11 15.38 6.13
CA LEU A 376 -11.68 16.71 6.41
C LEU A 376 -10.70 17.85 6.12
N GLN A 377 -9.39 17.61 6.29
CA GLN A 377 -8.35 18.57 5.89
C GLN A 377 -8.28 18.69 4.36
N ALA A 378 -8.43 17.59 3.63
CA ALA A 378 -8.54 17.58 2.18
C ALA A 378 -9.79 18.32 1.69
N MET A 379 -10.93 18.18 2.38
CA MET A 379 -12.18 18.86 2.03
C MET A 379 -12.17 20.35 2.38
N PHE A 380 -11.68 20.72 3.57
CA PHE A 380 -11.92 22.04 4.17
C PHE A 380 -10.67 22.73 4.75
N GLY A 381 -9.47 22.19 4.53
CA GLY A 381 -8.22 22.71 5.12
C GLY A 381 -7.68 23.98 4.47
N ARG A 382 -8.43 24.62 3.57
CA ARG A 382 -8.06 25.83 2.81
C ARG A 382 -8.99 26.98 3.21
N ASN A 383 -8.54 28.21 3.08
CA ASN A 383 -9.34 29.39 3.43
C ASN A 383 -10.36 29.75 2.34
N GLY A 384 -11.56 30.15 2.76
CA GLY A 384 -12.66 30.52 1.85
C GLY A 384 -13.25 29.33 1.09
N GLU A 385 -14.23 29.60 0.23
CA GLU A 385 -14.87 28.61 -0.65
C GLU A 385 -13.88 28.15 -1.74
N SER A 386 -13.16 27.07 -1.44
CA SER A 386 -12.01 26.59 -2.23
C SER A 386 -12.09 25.08 -2.49
N PRO A 387 -13.07 24.64 -3.29
CA PRO A 387 -13.32 23.23 -3.55
C PRO A 387 -12.24 22.63 -4.46
N VAL A 388 -11.98 21.35 -4.24
CA VAL A 388 -11.02 20.54 -5.01
C VAL A 388 -11.55 19.12 -5.14
N PRO A 389 -11.36 18.45 -6.29
CA PRO A 389 -11.65 17.02 -6.37
C PRO A 389 -10.74 16.22 -5.45
N VAL A 390 -11.28 15.15 -4.87
CA VAL A 390 -10.58 14.26 -3.94
C VAL A 390 -10.85 12.81 -4.34
N ILE A 391 -9.81 12.03 -4.53
CA ILE A 391 -9.90 10.60 -4.83
C ILE A 391 -8.99 9.77 -3.92
N ALA A 392 -9.25 8.46 -3.79
CA ALA A 392 -8.44 7.52 -3.03
C ALA A 392 -8.32 6.17 -3.75
N PRO A 393 -7.12 5.57 -3.84
CA PRO A 393 -6.95 4.20 -4.34
C PRO A 393 -7.44 3.17 -3.33
N CYS A 394 -7.90 2.00 -3.80
CA CYS A 394 -8.39 0.93 -2.93
C CYS A 394 -7.32 -0.12 -2.56
N SER A 395 -6.22 -0.18 -3.32
CA SER A 395 -5.15 -1.17 -3.14
C SER A 395 -3.79 -0.64 -3.65
N PRO A 396 -2.66 -1.33 -3.33
CA PRO A 396 -1.34 -0.99 -3.86
C PRO A 396 -1.27 -0.88 -5.39
N ALA A 397 -1.82 -1.84 -6.14
CA ALA A 397 -1.80 -1.81 -7.61
C ALA A 397 -2.71 -0.68 -8.15
N ASP A 398 -3.86 -0.46 -7.51
CA ASP A 398 -4.83 0.57 -7.89
C ASP A 398 -4.29 2.01 -7.75
N CYS A 399 -3.17 2.22 -7.04
CA CYS A 399 -2.46 3.49 -7.06
C CYS A 399 -2.04 3.93 -8.47
N PHE A 400 -1.79 2.99 -9.39
CA PHE A 400 -1.47 3.30 -10.78
C PHE A 400 -2.66 4.00 -11.47
N ASP A 401 -3.84 3.38 -11.41
CA ASP A 401 -5.06 3.91 -12.03
C ASP A 401 -5.58 5.17 -11.32
N ALA A 402 -5.44 5.24 -10.00
CA ALA A 402 -5.77 6.45 -9.25
C ALA A 402 -4.88 7.65 -9.67
N ALA A 403 -3.59 7.45 -9.96
CA ALA A 403 -2.73 8.54 -10.43
C ALA A 403 -3.13 9.03 -11.84
N LEU A 404 -3.50 8.11 -12.73
CA LEU A 404 -4.06 8.45 -14.05
C LEU A 404 -5.37 9.23 -13.91
N GLU A 405 -6.26 8.78 -13.03
CA GLU A 405 -7.54 9.43 -12.78
C GLU A 405 -7.38 10.83 -12.17
N ALA A 406 -6.50 11.00 -11.17
CA ALA A 406 -6.20 12.32 -10.62
C ALA A 406 -5.67 13.27 -11.69
N THR A 407 -4.82 12.78 -12.58
CA THR A 407 -4.26 13.58 -13.67
C THR A 407 -5.31 13.90 -14.72
N ARG A 408 -6.17 12.95 -15.09
CA ARG A 408 -7.31 13.17 -15.98
C ARG A 408 -8.18 14.31 -15.46
N ILE A 409 -8.56 14.26 -14.17
CA ILE A 409 -9.39 15.31 -13.55
C ILE A 409 -8.63 16.65 -13.53
N ALA A 410 -7.39 16.66 -13.05
CA ALA A 410 -6.61 17.88 -12.91
C ALA A 410 -6.45 18.59 -14.26
N LEU A 411 -6.09 17.82 -15.29
CA LEU A 411 -5.97 18.29 -16.66
C LEU A 411 -7.35 18.71 -17.20
N LYS A 412 -8.32 17.81 -17.34
CA LYS A 412 -9.62 18.09 -17.98
C LYS A 412 -10.33 19.31 -17.39
N TYR A 413 -10.36 19.45 -16.06
CA TYR A 413 -11.11 20.51 -15.38
C TYR A 413 -10.26 21.71 -14.96
N ARG A 414 -8.93 21.66 -15.17
CA ARG A 414 -7.97 22.72 -14.80
C ARG A 414 -8.14 23.15 -13.34
N THR A 415 -7.89 22.20 -12.45
CA THR A 415 -8.05 22.39 -11.00
C THR A 415 -7.05 21.53 -10.21
N PRO A 416 -6.66 21.91 -8.97
CA PRO A 416 -5.93 21.03 -8.08
C PRO A 416 -6.78 19.80 -7.69
N VAL A 417 -6.16 18.63 -7.64
CA VAL A 417 -6.78 17.36 -7.23
C VAL A 417 -5.96 16.74 -6.10
N LEU A 418 -6.62 16.32 -5.02
CA LEU A 418 -6.00 15.54 -3.96
C LEU A 418 -6.20 14.04 -4.21
N LEU A 419 -5.09 13.29 -4.17
CA LEU A 419 -5.08 11.83 -4.17
C LEU A 419 -4.67 11.36 -2.78
N LEU A 420 -5.64 10.84 -2.02
CA LEU A 420 -5.47 10.37 -0.65
C LEU A 420 -5.11 8.88 -0.64
N SER A 421 -3.82 8.57 -0.59
CA SER A 421 -3.32 7.23 -0.24
C SER A 421 -3.17 7.11 1.28
N ASP A 422 -2.68 5.98 1.77
CA ASP A 422 -2.36 5.79 3.19
C ASP A 422 -1.16 4.85 3.37
N GLY A 423 -0.59 4.85 4.58
CA GLY A 423 0.60 4.07 4.90
C GLY A 423 0.45 2.56 4.68
N ALA A 424 -0.77 2.00 4.70
CA ALA A 424 -0.99 0.59 4.43
C ALA A 424 -0.89 0.30 2.92
N ILE A 425 -1.57 1.09 2.08
CA ILE A 425 -1.48 0.97 0.62
C ILE A 425 -0.07 1.29 0.12
N ALA A 426 0.53 2.37 0.60
CA ALA A 426 1.82 2.87 0.13
C ALA A 426 2.96 1.86 0.28
N ASN A 427 2.97 1.16 1.42
CA ASN A 427 4.02 0.19 1.78
C ASN A 427 3.62 -1.26 1.44
N GLY A 428 2.32 -1.56 1.35
CA GLY A 428 1.82 -2.87 0.96
C GLY A 428 2.21 -3.22 -0.47
N SER A 429 2.27 -4.51 -0.76
CA SER A 429 2.50 -5.02 -2.11
C SER A 429 1.48 -6.08 -2.49
N GLU A 430 1.17 -6.15 -3.77
CA GLU A 430 0.31 -7.17 -4.38
C GLU A 430 0.75 -7.45 -5.83
N PRO A 431 0.28 -8.55 -6.45
CA PRO A 431 0.49 -8.80 -7.86
C PRO A 431 -0.29 -7.79 -8.71
N TRP A 432 0.42 -7.00 -9.50
CA TRP A 432 -0.18 -6.06 -10.45
C TRP A 432 -0.15 -6.66 -11.86
N LEU A 433 -1.33 -6.74 -12.47
CA LEU A 433 -1.48 -7.02 -13.88
C LEU A 433 -0.99 -5.81 -14.67
N VAL A 434 0.14 -5.95 -15.35
CA VAL A 434 0.74 -4.85 -16.10
C VAL A 434 -0.19 -4.50 -17.28
N PRO A 435 -0.68 -3.25 -17.38
CA PRO A 435 -1.59 -2.85 -18.45
C PRO A 435 -0.83 -2.73 -19.77
N ASP A 436 -1.55 -2.97 -20.86
CA ASP A 436 -1.06 -2.64 -22.19
C ASP A 436 -1.10 -1.12 -22.39
N VAL A 437 0.01 -0.54 -22.85
CA VAL A 437 0.16 0.92 -23.01
C VAL A 437 -0.89 1.51 -23.96
N ALA A 438 -1.35 0.71 -24.94
CA ALA A 438 -2.37 1.11 -25.91
C ALA A 438 -3.77 1.26 -25.29
N ASP A 439 -4.02 0.64 -24.14
CA ASP A 439 -5.33 0.67 -23.46
C ASP A 439 -5.41 1.81 -22.43
N LEU A 440 -4.32 2.53 -22.21
CA LEU A 440 -4.28 3.66 -21.29
C LEU A 440 -5.11 4.84 -21.84
N PRO A 441 -5.75 5.62 -20.96
CA PRO A 441 -6.60 6.72 -21.37
C PRO A 441 -5.79 7.84 -22.04
N ASP A 442 -6.38 8.48 -23.05
CA ASP A 442 -5.83 9.70 -23.65
C ASP A 442 -6.01 10.88 -22.67
N LEU A 443 -4.89 11.47 -22.26
CA LEU A 443 -4.85 12.60 -21.32
C LEU A 443 -4.37 13.89 -21.99
N ARG A 444 -4.29 13.92 -23.33
CA ARG A 444 -3.82 15.10 -24.06
C ARG A 444 -4.76 16.28 -23.83
N VAL A 445 -4.14 17.45 -23.74
CA VAL A 445 -4.85 18.72 -23.60
C VAL A 445 -4.29 19.74 -24.58
N GLU A 446 -5.15 20.66 -24.99
CA GLU A 446 -4.75 21.76 -25.86
C GLU A 446 -4.36 22.98 -25.02
N PHE A 447 -3.31 23.66 -25.47
CA PHE A 447 -2.94 24.97 -24.99
C PHE A 447 -3.56 26.04 -25.89
N ALA A 448 -3.91 27.19 -25.32
CA ALA A 448 -4.32 28.33 -26.12
C ALA A 448 -3.19 28.77 -27.04
N THR A 449 -3.50 28.99 -28.31
CA THR A 449 -2.54 29.44 -29.33
C THR A 449 -2.89 30.80 -29.91
N GLU A 450 -4.12 31.29 -29.71
CA GLU A 450 -4.62 32.55 -30.26
C GLU A 450 -5.53 33.30 -29.27
N PRO A 451 -5.68 34.64 -29.42
CA PRO A 451 -6.58 35.43 -28.59
C PRO A 451 -8.04 34.98 -28.75
N ASN A 452 -8.82 35.04 -27.68
CA ASN A 452 -10.16 34.46 -27.60
C ASN A 452 -11.26 35.46 -27.17
N ALA A 453 -10.93 36.75 -27.04
CA ALA A 453 -11.90 37.75 -26.56
C ALA A 453 -13.13 37.86 -27.48
N PRO A 454 -14.37 37.79 -26.94
CA PRO A 454 -15.59 37.84 -27.74
C PRO A 454 -15.93 39.26 -28.24
N ASP A 455 -15.25 40.28 -27.73
CA ASP A 455 -15.50 41.69 -28.01
C ASP A 455 -14.72 42.22 -29.22
N SER A 456 -14.08 41.34 -29.99
CA SER A 456 -13.23 41.69 -31.14
C SER A 456 -12.02 42.58 -30.81
N SER A 457 -11.64 42.68 -29.53
CA SER A 457 -10.45 43.43 -29.11
C SER A 457 -9.12 42.80 -29.56
N GLY A 458 -9.14 41.51 -29.92
CA GLY A 458 -7.93 40.73 -30.16
C GLY A 458 -7.13 40.43 -28.89
N GLU A 459 -7.73 40.59 -27.71
CA GLU A 459 -7.15 40.22 -26.42
C GLU A 459 -7.38 38.74 -26.10
N PHE A 460 -6.56 38.19 -25.20
CA PHE A 460 -6.80 36.90 -24.57
C PHE A 460 -7.47 37.09 -23.21
N TRP A 461 -8.62 36.46 -23.02
CA TRP A 461 -9.44 36.51 -21.81
C TRP A 461 -9.24 35.23 -20.99
N PRO A 462 -8.42 35.26 -19.93
CA PRO A 462 -7.98 34.08 -19.18
C PRO A 462 -9.07 33.33 -18.40
N TYR A 463 -10.28 33.88 -18.25
CA TYR A 463 -11.39 33.24 -17.53
C TYR A 463 -12.61 33.08 -18.44
N LEU A 464 -12.43 33.03 -19.75
CA LEU A 464 -13.42 32.40 -20.61
C LEU A 464 -13.45 30.91 -20.32
N ARG A 465 -14.64 30.36 -20.21
CA ARG A 465 -14.88 29.02 -19.70
C ARG A 465 -15.44 28.13 -20.79
N ASP A 466 -14.91 26.92 -20.85
CA ASP A 466 -15.53 25.83 -21.56
C ASP A 466 -16.92 25.53 -20.96
N PRO A 467 -17.99 25.43 -21.76
CA PRO A 467 -19.35 25.29 -21.24
C PRO A 467 -19.63 23.93 -20.59
N GLU A 468 -18.83 22.90 -20.89
CA GLU A 468 -19.03 21.54 -20.34
C GLU A 468 -18.26 21.34 -19.05
N THR A 469 -17.00 21.80 -19.01
CA THR A 469 -16.06 21.57 -17.90
C THR A 469 -15.89 22.78 -16.99
N LEU A 470 -16.34 23.97 -17.42
CA LEU A 470 -16.07 25.26 -16.78
C LEU A 470 -14.57 25.60 -16.65
N ALA A 471 -13.71 24.82 -17.31
CA ALA A 471 -12.29 25.04 -17.34
C ALA A 471 -11.95 26.28 -18.18
N ARG A 472 -10.96 27.05 -17.72
CA ARG A 472 -10.33 28.08 -18.55
C ARG A 472 -9.34 27.47 -19.53
N GLU A 473 -9.10 28.18 -20.63
CA GLU A 473 -7.99 27.85 -21.52
C GLU A 473 -6.63 27.99 -20.82
N TRP A 474 -5.67 27.16 -21.22
CA TRP A 474 -4.33 27.15 -20.66
C TRP A 474 -3.34 27.77 -21.64
N ALA A 475 -2.98 29.03 -21.40
CA ALA A 475 -1.98 29.74 -22.19
C ALA A 475 -0.60 29.63 -21.53
N VAL A 476 0.40 29.19 -22.29
CA VAL A 476 1.79 29.09 -21.83
C VAL A 476 2.48 30.45 -21.92
N PRO A 477 3.22 30.89 -20.88
CA PRO A 477 3.99 32.13 -20.94
C PRO A 477 4.95 32.17 -22.13
N GLY A 478 4.97 33.29 -22.85
CA GLY A 478 5.79 33.48 -24.05
C GLY A 478 5.03 33.29 -25.37
N THR A 479 3.81 32.75 -25.35
CA THR A 479 2.96 32.68 -26.54
C THR A 479 2.48 34.08 -26.95
N ALA A 480 2.73 34.45 -28.22
CA ALA A 480 2.40 35.77 -28.74
C ALA A 480 0.89 36.02 -28.73
N GLY A 481 0.47 37.22 -28.29
CA GLY A 481 -0.93 37.63 -28.23
C GLY A 481 -1.71 37.13 -27.00
N LEU A 482 -1.13 36.27 -26.17
CA LEU A 482 -1.80 35.68 -25.01
C LEU A 482 -1.33 36.26 -23.68
N GLN A 483 -0.81 37.50 -23.67
CA GLN A 483 -0.33 38.12 -22.45
C GLN A 483 -1.49 38.28 -21.45
N HIS A 484 -1.36 37.64 -20.29
CA HIS A 484 -2.38 37.66 -19.26
C HIS A 484 -1.80 37.67 -17.86
N ARG A 485 -2.64 37.94 -16.86
CA ARG A 485 -2.25 37.98 -15.45
C ARG A 485 -3.24 37.21 -14.59
N ILE A 486 -2.86 36.01 -14.18
CA ILE A 486 -3.51 35.27 -13.11
C ILE A 486 -2.76 35.44 -11.79
N GLY A 487 -3.45 35.25 -10.67
CA GLY A 487 -2.93 35.43 -9.32
C GLY A 487 -4.04 35.28 -8.28
N GLY A 488 -3.70 35.39 -7.00
CA GLY A 488 -4.61 35.05 -5.89
C GLY A 488 -5.74 36.05 -5.58
N LEU A 489 -5.79 37.21 -6.23
CA LEU A 489 -6.89 38.18 -6.05
C LEU A 489 -8.07 37.83 -6.95
N GLU A 490 -9.30 38.04 -6.45
CA GLU A 490 -10.53 37.77 -7.20
C GLU A 490 -10.52 38.38 -8.60
N LYS A 491 -11.02 37.60 -9.55
CA LYS A 491 -10.92 37.89 -10.98
C LYS A 491 -12.28 38.13 -11.58
N GLN A 492 -12.35 39.10 -12.48
CA GLN A 492 -13.53 39.30 -13.30
C GLN A 492 -13.72 38.09 -14.21
N ASP A 493 -14.93 37.54 -14.24
CA ASP A 493 -15.31 36.47 -15.17
C ASP A 493 -15.02 36.89 -16.64
N GLY A 494 -14.52 35.96 -17.44
CA GLY A 494 -13.99 36.26 -18.77
C GLY A 494 -12.63 36.97 -18.74
N LYS A 495 -12.63 38.29 -18.55
CA LYS A 495 -11.45 39.16 -18.79
C LYS A 495 -10.28 38.93 -17.82
N GLY A 496 -10.54 38.47 -16.59
CA GLY A 496 -9.50 38.19 -15.59
C GLY A 496 -8.76 39.41 -15.02
N SER A 497 -9.28 40.62 -15.22
CA SER A 497 -8.96 41.80 -14.43
C SER A 497 -9.26 41.56 -12.95
N ILE A 498 -8.61 42.32 -12.06
CA ILE A 498 -8.97 42.28 -10.63
C ILE A 498 -10.39 42.84 -10.48
N SER A 499 -11.22 42.16 -9.71
CA SER A 499 -12.58 42.59 -9.39
C SER A 499 -12.84 42.52 -7.89
N TYR A 500 -13.49 43.54 -7.35
CA TYR A 500 -14.03 43.57 -5.98
C TYR A 500 -15.55 43.69 -5.99
N ASP A 501 -16.17 43.53 -7.17
CA ASP A 501 -17.60 43.59 -7.34
C ASP A 501 -18.29 42.40 -6.64
N PRO A 502 -19.29 42.64 -5.77
CA PRO A 502 -19.93 41.57 -5.01
C PRO A 502 -20.60 40.50 -5.89
N ASP A 503 -21.26 40.91 -6.97
CA ASP A 503 -21.99 39.98 -7.85
C ASP A 503 -20.99 39.12 -8.65
N ASN A 504 -19.88 39.70 -9.09
CA ASN A 504 -18.78 38.94 -9.68
C ASN A 504 -18.19 37.93 -8.69
N HIS A 505 -18.00 38.32 -7.42
CA HIS A 505 -17.45 37.42 -6.41
C HIS A 505 -18.37 36.21 -6.17
N ASP A 506 -19.67 36.43 -5.95
CA ASP A 506 -20.65 35.34 -5.79
C ASP A 506 -20.64 34.42 -7.02
N LYS A 507 -20.67 35.00 -8.23
CA LYS A 507 -20.63 34.24 -9.48
C LYS A 507 -19.37 33.38 -9.59
N MET A 508 -18.19 33.96 -9.36
CA MET A 508 -16.91 33.23 -9.50
C MET A 508 -16.74 32.15 -8.44
N VAL A 509 -17.22 32.38 -7.22
CA VAL A 509 -17.28 31.34 -6.16
C VAL A 509 -18.15 30.17 -6.62
N ARG A 510 -19.37 30.43 -7.08
CA ARG A 510 -20.28 29.38 -7.56
C ARG A 510 -19.73 28.63 -8.78
N LEU A 511 -19.04 29.31 -9.69
CA LEU A 511 -18.42 28.68 -10.86
C LEU A 511 -17.30 27.71 -10.47
N ARG A 512 -16.46 28.08 -9.50
CA ARG A 512 -15.41 27.18 -8.99
C ARG A 512 -16.01 25.95 -8.30
N GLN A 513 -17.11 26.10 -7.57
CA GLN A 513 -17.85 24.98 -6.99
C GLN A 513 -18.49 24.10 -8.07
N ALA A 514 -19.26 24.70 -8.99
CA ALA A 514 -19.93 23.97 -10.07
C ALA A 514 -18.95 23.20 -10.96
N LYS A 515 -17.72 23.70 -11.15
CA LYS A 515 -16.65 22.97 -11.84
C LYS A 515 -16.30 21.66 -11.13
N VAL A 516 -16.14 21.69 -9.81
CA VAL A 516 -15.81 20.49 -9.02
C VAL A 516 -17.01 19.53 -8.99
N ASP A 517 -18.23 20.04 -8.83
CA ASP A 517 -19.45 19.23 -8.87
C ASP A 517 -19.68 18.59 -10.25
N GLY A 518 -19.21 19.26 -11.33
CA GLY A 518 -19.28 18.82 -12.72
C GLY A 518 -18.19 17.81 -13.13
N VAL A 519 -17.31 17.42 -12.22
CA VAL A 519 -16.33 16.35 -12.50
C VAL A 519 -17.07 15.06 -12.80
N ASP A 520 -16.70 14.44 -13.93
CA ASP A 520 -17.27 13.17 -14.37
C ASP A 520 -16.78 12.03 -13.47
N VAL A 521 -17.71 11.47 -12.69
CA VAL A 521 -17.51 10.41 -11.71
C VAL A 521 -18.42 9.23 -12.04
N PRO A 522 -17.88 8.00 -12.18
CA PRO A 522 -18.68 6.81 -12.38
C PRO A 522 -19.65 6.54 -11.23
N ASP A 523 -20.78 5.92 -11.55
CA ASP A 523 -21.73 5.45 -10.54
C ASP A 523 -21.09 4.43 -9.61
N LEU A 524 -21.50 4.46 -8.33
CA LEU A 524 -21.08 3.49 -7.34
C LEU A 524 -21.60 2.10 -7.71
N VAL A 525 -20.69 1.15 -7.87
CA VAL A 525 -20.99 -0.26 -8.06
C VAL A 525 -21.10 -0.94 -6.69
N VAL A 526 -22.16 -1.73 -6.51
CA VAL A 526 -22.41 -2.50 -5.29
C VAL A 526 -22.26 -3.98 -5.57
N ASP A 527 -21.42 -4.65 -4.79
CA ASP A 527 -21.29 -6.11 -4.75
C ASP A 527 -22.32 -6.67 -3.77
N ASP A 528 -23.50 -7.01 -4.28
CA ASP A 528 -24.53 -7.80 -3.58
C ASP A 528 -24.93 -9.00 -4.45
N PRO A 529 -24.22 -10.14 -4.34
CA PRO A 529 -24.51 -11.32 -5.14
C PRO A 529 -25.85 -11.98 -4.77
N SER A 530 -26.40 -11.69 -3.59
CA SER A 530 -27.69 -12.23 -3.15
C SER A 530 -28.87 -11.42 -3.70
N GLY A 531 -28.70 -10.11 -3.84
CA GLY A 531 -29.79 -9.15 -4.07
C GLY A 531 -30.74 -9.00 -2.88
N GLU A 532 -30.45 -9.66 -1.75
CA GLU A 532 -31.30 -9.72 -0.56
C GLU A 532 -30.64 -9.06 0.66
N ALA A 533 -29.44 -8.48 0.49
CA ALA A 533 -28.70 -7.90 1.60
C ALA A 533 -29.43 -6.68 2.19
N ARG A 534 -29.50 -6.62 3.52
CA ARG A 534 -30.08 -5.49 4.27
C ARG A 534 -29.04 -4.57 4.88
N VAL A 535 -27.79 -5.03 4.96
CA VAL A 535 -26.64 -4.29 5.46
C VAL A 535 -25.69 -4.02 4.29
N LEU A 536 -25.27 -2.77 4.14
CA LEU A 536 -24.20 -2.36 3.23
C LEU A 536 -22.95 -2.01 4.03
N ALA A 537 -21.85 -2.71 3.76
CA ALA A 537 -20.52 -2.30 4.19
C ALA A 537 -19.90 -1.36 3.15
N LEU A 538 -19.72 -0.10 3.51
CA LEU A 538 -19.11 0.93 2.67
C LEU A 538 -17.69 1.21 3.13
N GLY A 539 -16.74 1.29 2.20
CA GLY A 539 -15.35 1.64 2.49
C GLY A 539 -14.76 2.68 1.55
N TRP A 540 -13.58 3.15 1.90
CA TRP A 540 -12.70 3.98 1.06
C TRP A 540 -11.23 3.74 1.44
N GLY A 541 -10.31 3.94 0.49
CA GLY A 541 -8.87 3.70 0.73
C GLY A 541 -8.54 2.25 1.13
N SER A 542 -7.53 2.06 1.98
CA SER A 542 -7.07 0.73 2.43
C SER A 542 -8.08 -0.11 3.20
N SER A 543 -9.22 0.45 3.62
CA SER A 543 -10.30 -0.31 4.25
C SER A 543 -10.97 -1.30 3.28
N TYR A 544 -10.79 -1.13 1.95
CA TYR A 544 -11.32 -2.03 0.91
C TYR A 544 -11.05 -3.51 1.22
N GLY A 545 -9.79 -3.82 1.50
CA GLY A 545 -9.34 -5.18 1.68
C GLY A 545 -9.95 -5.86 2.91
N PRO A 546 -9.81 -5.28 4.11
CA PRO A 546 -10.43 -5.79 5.33
C PRO A 546 -11.95 -5.92 5.23
N ILE A 547 -12.64 -4.94 4.64
CA ILE A 547 -14.09 -4.98 4.45
C ILE A 547 -14.47 -6.14 3.53
N GLY A 548 -13.79 -6.30 2.39
CA GLY A 548 -14.09 -7.36 1.44
C GLY A 548 -13.81 -8.75 2.00
N ALA A 549 -12.69 -8.91 2.72
CA ALA A 549 -12.38 -10.16 3.40
C ALA A 549 -13.42 -10.52 4.47
N ALA A 550 -13.89 -9.53 5.25
CA ALA A 550 -14.94 -9.73 6.25
C ALA A 550 -16.29 -10.08 5.60
N CYS A 551 -16.70 -9.36 4.55
CA CYS A 551 -17.92 -9.66 3.79
C CYS A 551 -17.89 -11.09 3.23
N ARG A 552 -16.76 -11.52 2.64
CA ARG A 552 -16.57 -12.91 2.18
C ARG A 552 -16.75 -13.92 3.31
N ARG A 553 -16.24 -13.65 4.52
CA ARG A 553 -16.40 -14.55 5.68
C ARG A 553 -17.84 -14.60 6.17
N VAL A 554 -18.51 -13.45 6.31
CA VAL A 554 -19.93 -13.36 6.71
C VAL A 554 -20.84 -14.08 5.72
N ARG A 555 -20.61 -13.91 4.41
CA ARG A 555 -21.35 -14.63 3.36
C ARG A 555 -21.16 -16.15 3.44
N LYS A 556 -19.93 -16.63 3.76
CA LYS A 556 -19.67 -18.06 4.01
C LYS A 556 -20.42 -18.62 5.22
N MET A 557 -20.83 -17.77 6.16
CA MET A 557 -21.70 -18.15 7.29
C MET A 557 -23.19 -18.19 6.90
N GLY A 558 -23.55 -17.91 5.65
CA GLY A 558 -24.92 -17.89 5.16
C GLY A 558 -25.66 -16.56 5.40
N MET A 559 -24.96 -15.50 5.80
CA MET A 559 -25.56 -14.20 6.10
C MET A 559 -25.40 -13.23 4.90
N PRO A 560 -26.48 -12.63 4.37
CA PRO A 560 -26.39 -11.72 3.22
C PRO A 560 -25.89 -10.33 3.65
N ILE A 561 -24.85 -9.84 2.97
CA ILE A 561 -24.27 -8.50 3.17
C ILE A 561 -23.78 -7.94 1.83
N ALA A 562 -24.07 -6.68 1.56
CA ALA A 562 -23.59 -5.94 0.40
C ALA A 562 -22.28 -5.22 0.72
N GLN A 563 -21.43 -5.06 -0.28
CA GLN A 563 -20.19 -4.30 -0.19
C GLN A 563 -20.15 -3.22 -1.27
N ALA A 564 -19.71 -2.02 -0.91
CA ALA A 564 -19.38 -0.98 -1.90
C ALA A 564 -18.13 -0.20 -1.47
N HIS A 565 -17.47 0.45 -2.44
CA HIS A 565 -16.23 1.17 -2.18
C HIS A 565 -16.14 2.48 -2.97
N LEU A 566 -15.75 3.57 -2.29
CA LEU A 566 -15.64 4.89 -2.88
C LEU A 566 -14.19 5.19 -3.28
N ARG A 567 -13.96 5.35 -4.59
CA ARG A 567 -12.74 5.98 -5.12
C ARG A 567 -12.84 7.49 -5.08
N HIS A 568 -13.97 8.05 -5.51
CA HIS A 568 -14.21 9.48 -5.54
C HIS A 568 -14.87 9.91 -4.23
N LEU A 569 -14.22 10.84 -3.54
CA LEU A 569 -14.66 11.40 -2.26
C LEU A 569 -15.18 12.83 -2.42
N ASN A 570 -14.72 13.54 -3.46
CA ASN A 570 -15.28 14.81 -3.90
C ASN A 570 -15.08 14.99 -5.41
N PRO A 571 -16.14 15.22 -6.21
CA PRO A 571 -17.54 14.99 -5.84
C PRO A 571 -17.81 13.50 -5.60
N LEU A 572 -18.89 13.19 -4.89
CA LEU A 572 -19.35 11.82 -4.67
C LEU A 572 -20.10 11.28 -5.91
N PRO A 573 -20.16 9.95 -6.11
CA PRO A 573 -20.98 9.36 -7.18
C PRO A 573 -22.44 9.80 -7.12
N LYS A 574 -23.04 10.10 -8.28
CA LYS A 574 -24.40 10.67 -8.36
C LYS A 574 -25.47 9.74 -7.79
N ASN A 575 -25.32 8.43 -7.99
CA ASN A 575 -26.24 7.42 -7.48
C ASN A 575 -26.08 7.11 -5.98
N LEU A 576 -25.06 7.66 -5.31
CA LEU A 576 -24.69 7.26 -3.95
C LEU A 576 -25.86 7.41 -2.96
N GLY A 577 -26.56 8.55 -2.97
CA GLY A 577 -27.68 8.77 -2.06
C GLY A 577 -28.81 7.76 -2.21
N GLU A 578 -29.10 7.30 -3.43
CA GLU A 578 -30.10 6.26 -3.70
C GLU A 578 -29.61 4.89 -3.21
N VAL A 579 -28.35 4.55 -3.49
CA VAL A 579 -27.71 3.32 -3.00
C VAL A 579 -27.77 3.25 -1.48
N LEU A 580 -27.36 4.30 -0.77
CA LEU A 580 -27.35 4.31 0.70
C LEU A 580 -28.74 4.13 1.30
N ARG A 581 -29.77 4.76 0.71
CA ARG A 581 -31.17 4.60 1.15
C ARG A 581 -31.76 3.23 0.83
N GLY A 582 -31.18 2.50 -0.12
CA GLY A 582 -31.62 1.15 -0.50
C GLY A 582 -31.38 0.09 0.57
N TYR A 583 -30.45 0.33 1.50
CA TYR A 583 -30.09 -0.62 2.55
C TYR A 583 -30.67 -0.20 3.90
N GLY A 584 -31.07 -1.19 4.72
CA GLY A 584 -31.65 -0.96 6.04
C GLY A 584 -30.64 -0.44 7.06
N LYS A 585 -29.36 -0.84 6.93
CA LYS A 585 -28.23 -0.29 7.67
C LYS A 585 -27.05 -0.10 6.72
N VAL A 586 -26.33 1.01 6.90
CA VAL A 586 -25.02 1.23 6.26
C VAL A 586 -23.98 1.26 7.36
N VAL A 587 -22.96 0.41 7.26
CA VAL A 587 -21.79 0.42 8.15
C VAL A 587 -20.57 0.90 7.38
N LEU A 588 -19.81 1.80 8.00
CA LEU A 588 -18.62 2.41 7.41
C LEU A 588 -17.43 2.25 8.34
N PRO A 589 -16.61 1.20 8.16
CA PRO A 589 -15.35 1.07 8.85
C PRO A 589 -14.34 2.12 8.38
N GLU A 590 -13.88 2.97 9.29
CA GLU A 590 -12.91 4.03 8.96
C GLU A 590 -11.81 4.15 10.01
N MET A 591 -10.57 4.34 9.56
CA MET A 591 -9.40 4.47 10.43
C MET A 591 -9.24 5.91 10.93
N ASN A 592 -10.33 6.48 11.42
CA ASN A 592 -10.45 7.83 11.98
C ASN A 592 -11.72 7.87 12.87
N LEU A 593 -12.15 9.03 13.35
CA LEU A 593 -13.32 9.19 14.23
C LEU A 593 -14.66 9.51 13.53
N GLY A 594 -14.86 9.11 12.27
CA GLY A 594 -16.14 9.29 11.57
C GLY A 594 -16.14 10.36 10.48
N GLN A 595 -15.01 10.64 9.82
CA GLN A 595 -14.90 11.74 8.87
C GLN A 595 -15.78 11.55 7.63
N LEU A 596 -15.78 10.37 7.01
CA LEU A 596 -16.61 10.15 5.82
C LEU A 596 -18.07 9.98 6.23
N ALA A 597 -18.34 9.30 7.35
CA ALA A 597 -19.70 9.19 7.87
C ALA A 597 -20.33 10.55 8.18
N LEU A 598 -19.56 11.52 8.69
CA LEU A 598 -19.99 12.90 8.89
C LEU A 598 -20.47 13.54 7.59
N LEU A 599 -19.68 13.43 6.51
CA LEU A 599 -20.01 14.00 5.20
C LEU A 599 -21.25 13.34 4.59
N LEU A 600 -21.32 12.01 4.59
CA LEU A 600 -22.43 11.28 3.99
C LEU A 600 -23.76 11.53 4.72
N ARG A 601 -23.73 11.64 6.05
CA ARG A 601 -24.90 12.00 6.86
C ARG A 601 -25.37 13.42 6.53
N ALA A 602 -24.44 14.37 6.41
CA ALA A 602 -24.76 15.76 6.09
C ALA A 602 -25.37 15.90 4.69
N GLU A 603 -24.84 15.18 3.70
CA GLU A 603 -25.28 15.26 2.31
C GLU A 603 -26.60 14.53 2.04
N TYR A 604 -26.75 13.30 2.54
CA TYR A 604 -27.86 12.41 2.12
C TYR A 604 -28.92 12.17 3.20
N LEU A 605 -28.71 12.65 4.43
CA LEU A 605 -29.59 12.43 5.58
C LEU A 605 -29.87 10.94 5.86
N VAL A 606 -28.87 10.09 5.60
CA VAL A 606 -28.91 8.64 5.87
C VAL A 606 -28.11 8.32 7.13
N ASP A 607 -28.59 7.38 7.94
CA ASP A 607 -27.87 6.96 9.14
C ASP A 607 -26.72 6.00 8.79
N VAL A 608 -25.51 6.55 8.64
CA VAL A 608 -24.29 5.79 8.40
C VAL A 608 -23.62 5.41 9.72
N HIS A 609 -23.65 4.13 10.08
CA HIS A 609 -23.01 3.60 11.28
C HIS A 609 -21.50 3.54 11.09
N SER A 610 -20.79 4.55 11.58
CA SER A 610 -19.32 4.56 11.57
C SER A 610 -18.75 3.57 12.58
N TYR A 611 -17.89 2.67 12.11
CA TYR A 611 -17.08 1.80 12.97
C TYR A 611 -15.63 2.29 12.94
N THR A 612 -15.20 2.90 14.03
CA THR A 612 -13.97 3.71 14.06
C THR A 612 -12.79 2.96 14.67
N LYS A 613 -11.61 3.14 14.08
CA LYS A 613 -10.34 2.60 14.63
C LYS A 613 -9.20 3.59 14.47
N VAL A 614 -8.72 4.14 15.58
CA VAL A 614 -7.61 5.11 15.60
C VAL A 614 -6.44 4.53 16.39
N ALA A 615 -5.88 3.44 15.85
CA ALA A 615 -4.85 2.63 16.52
C ALA A 615 -3.53 2.57 15.76
N GLY A 616 -3.38 3.32 14.65
CA GLY A 616 -2.21 3.24 13.78
C GLY A 616 -2.03 1.88 13.10
N LEU A 617 -3.12 1.11 12.97
CA LEU A 617 -3.13 -0.26 12.47
C LEU A 617 -4.35 -0.49 11.58
N PRO A 618 -4.22 -1.28 10.50
CA PRO A 618 -5.36 -1.65 9.66
C PRO A 618 -6.41 -2.45 10.43
N PHE A 619 -7.64 -2.46 9.93
CA PHE A 619 -8.70 -3.35 10.41
C PHE A 619 -8.30 -4.82 10.21
N LYS A 620 -8.68 -5.67 11.17
CA LYS A 620 -8.66 -7.12 10.97
C LYS A 620 -9.97 -7.53 10.29
N ALA A 621 -9.92 -8.48 9.37
CA ALA A 621 -11.12 -9.05 8.75
C ALA A 621 -11.98 -9.79 9.79
N GLU A 622 -11.38 -10.44 10.79
CA GLU A 622 -12.08 -11.07 11.92
C GLU A 622 -12.86 -10.03 12.75
N GLU A 623 -12.23 -8.88 13.01
CA GLU A 623 -12.85 -7.76 13.74
C GLU A 623 -14.10 -7.26 13.01
N LEU A 624 -13.97 -6.97 11.71
CA LEU A 624 -15.10 -6.50 10.90
C LEU A 624 -16.17 -7.57 10.67
N GLN A 625 -15.78 -8.84 10.54
CA GLN A 625 -16.73 -9.95 10.41
C GLN A 625 -17.69 -9.97 11.60
N ASN A 626 -17.18 -9.85 12.82
CA ASN A 626 -18.02 -9.87 14.02
C ASN A 626 -18.97 -8.66 14.04
N VAL A 627 -18.46 -7.46 13.76
CA VAL A 627 -19.28 -6.23 13.65
C VAL A 627 -20.40 -6.41 12.63
N PHE A 628 -20.09 -6.96 11.45
CA PHE A 628 -21.05 -7.15 10.38
C PHE A 628 -22.10 -8.21 10.75
N ALA A 629 -21.69 -9.33 11.35
CA ALA A 629 -22.60 -10.37 11.81
C ALA A 629 -23.59 -9.86 12.88
N ASP A 630 -23.10 -9.06 13.83
CA ASP A 630 -23.94 -8.45 14.87
C ASP A 630 -24.98 -7.51 14.23
N LEU A 631 -24.56 -6.64 13.32
CA LEU A 631 -25.45 -5.69 12.65
C LEU A 631 -26.55 -6.35 11.82
N ILE A 632 -26.24 -7.47 11.15
CA ILE A 632 -27.21 -8.28 10.40
C ILE A 632 -28.20 -8.95 11.37
N THR A 633 -27.70 -9.52 12.48
CA THR A 633 -28.54 -10.20 13.48
C THR A 633 -29.53 -9.24 14.13
N ASP A 634 -29.09 -8.02 14.46
CA ASP A 634 -29.94 -6.95 15.01
C ASP A 634 -31.10 -6.54 14.08
N LEU A 635 -31.03 -6.86 12.78
CA LEU A 635 -32.10 -6.58 11.81
C LEU A 635 -33.12 -7.71 11.68
N VAL A 636 -32.82 -8.90 12.21
CA VAL A 636 -33.76 -10.01 12.27
C VAL A 636 -34.62 -9.84 13.53
N PRO A 637 -35.94 -9.59 13.41
CA PRO A 637 -36.79 -9.47 14.59
C PRO A 637 -36.74 -10.74 15.44
N GLU A 638 -36.67 -10.60 16.77
CA GLU A 638 -36.86 -11.73 17.69
C GLU A 638 -38.22 -12.39 17.39
N GLY A 639 -38.23 -13.55 16.74
CA GLY A 639 -39.46 -14.31 16.50
C GLY A 639 -39.61 -15.06 15.17
N VAL A 640 -38.62 -15.06 14.28
CA VAL A 640 -38.65 -15.92 13.08
C VAL A 640 -37.48 -16.91 13.14
N GLN A 641 -37.73 -18.07 13.75
CA GLN A 641 -36.90 -19.28 13.62
C GLN A 641 -37.42 -20.16 12.50
#